data_AF-A0A3L7T7T9-F1
#
_entry.id   AF-A0A3L7T7T9-F1
#
_cell.length_a   1.000
_cell.length_b   1.000
_cell.length_c   1.000
_cell.angle_alpha   90.00
_cell.angle_beta   90.00
_cell.angle_gamma   90.00
#
_symmetry.space_group_name_H-M   'P 1'
#
loop_
_entity.id
_entity.type
_entity.pdbx_description
1 polymer ?
#
loop_
_entity_poly.entity_id
_entity_poly.type
_entity_poly.pdbx_seq_one_letter_code
_entity_poly.pdbx_strand_id
1 'polypeptide(L)'
;MNQRARRILCVAGREWRSAFVAPTGWIVLSIVGIVAAAAFFAGSFVDARPASLRTVVLACGWALLATAPAMSMRSFSEEFRLKTWETLFASSLSTTEMVIGKAIACGAILAMSLIPIALLAVPLEFYASPDYGEIGCGLLGLFLAGFAASCLGIAVSSATSSQAVAFLGAFFLWLGFVAGSRILVGALPLEYAPIAAAADPIRRLEGFALGLFDTGAIAYFLAIAVAALAFATVSLERIRGRTYARFLPRFGVLAEKAFFLAGVVAFCIASVALLSQPALRVEVDATKTRAYSLAPATSELLHGLQGKWQVLLFVDASQADPAVLRQIDEVLERFRDSNSAIDARRIDPSDPASSGAFEEALASLVADRATDLARATAAIQSGLSVYDEFRAESTSQPAGLRAAAQQLAAESPVRRTLEQLAALFAQISTDGEEFKRQVVELSKTSVTRPLPDIEGARSALVQGFRVWGDQLSSAATLFAQWRGQTALAQSVRNIASSRIARYEEIATKMLASRQELEALPTLELDALGRELVNGEAAVVAGAGRISVVPAWRIFPRLAAAQGTDRVSYSWGFRGEEVLSGAIRSISSGSMPEVIFVHCERDSLLRARADHNELASVADALKSAGFMVEEWTPGRGDRPTKSKVRTQVYIIVPALRRAQLDLSREEKLLVEEAARLVSDGEPVLMTAGRSMLAVLGQTDPWQQILAPFGLEPEASKVLLELVAKDDGTPEVRPWQLIERVPTDSPLASRLRGRSILFNQAMRVRIADPLPSGATVSTVVEIAPSPSRWLADDWRGDGDGIREVPAGKELTTAFPVAVLGERKVSGGSQRAALVASGGWMLSSVADLSDSLGGGRTALVNPGNRELLLATVSWLAGRTDLLDAGLSGREVARIENLSVSAQRTWAIGFGGLLALGPIALGGILVSRRRRRG
;
A
#
# COMPACT_ATOMS: atom_id res chain seq x y z
N MET A 1 -0.39 6.57 -52.69
CA MET A 1 0.43 7.54 -51.91
C MET A 1 0.39 8.90 -52.59
N ASN A 2 -0.04 9.96 -51.90
CA ASN A 2 -0.08 11.33 -52.43
C ASN A 2 1.30 11.78 -52.95
N GLN A 3 1.36 12.50 -54.09
CA GLN A 3 2.62 12.99 -54.67
C GLN A 3 3.47 13.80 -53.68
N ARG A 4 2.82 14.60 -52.81
CA ARG A 4 3.49 15.34 -51.72
C ARG A 4 4.19 14.41 -50.72
N ALA A 5 3.53 13.34 -50.29
CA ALA A 5 4.12 12.36 -49.37
C ALA A 5 5.35 11.66 -49.97
N ARG A 6 5.30 11.36 -51.28
CA ARG A 6 6.44 10.76 -52.00
C ARG A 6 7.65 11.71 -52.07
N ARG A 7 7.42 13.01 -52.24
CA ARG A 7 8.47 14.05 -52.21
C ARG A 7 9.12 14.18 -50.83
N ILE A 8 8.30 14.26 -49.78
CA ILE A 8 8.77 14.32 -48.38
C ILE A 8 9.64 13.10 -48.04
N LEU A 9 9.16 11.90 -48.37
CA LEU A 9 9.90 10.65 -48.11
C LEU A 9 11.18 10.55 -48.94
N CYS A 10 11.22 11.14 -50.14
CA CYS A 10 12.44 11.21 -50.94
C CYS A 10 13.51 12.07 -50.25
N VAL A 11 13.13 13.24 -49.71
CA VAL A 11 14.02 14.09 -48.92
C VAL A 11 14.48 13.35 -47.67
N ALA A 12 13.54 12.76 -46.92
CA ALA A 12 13.86 12.01 -45.70
C ALA A 12 14.83 10.85 -45.97
N GLY A 13 14.59 10.08 -47.02
CA GLY A 13 15.45 8.96 -47.42
C GLY A 13 16.85 9.39 -47.86
N ARG A 14 16.99 10.57 -48.49
CA ARG A 14 18.30 11.16 -48.82
C ARG A 14 19.07 11.53 -47.55
N GLU A 15 18.44 12.26 -46.64
CA GLU A 15 19.06 12.71 -45.39
C GLU A 15 19.45 11.55 -44.49
N TRP A 16 18.54 10.57 -44.33
CA TRP A 16 18.80 9.33 -43.63
C TRP A 16 20.06 8.63 -44.14
N ARG A 17 20.15 8.44 -45.47
CA ARG A 17 21.33 7.82 -46.09
C ARG A 17 22.58 8.65 -45.87
N SER A 18 22.50 9.97 -46.00
CA SER A 18 23.63 10.88 -45.78
C SER A 18 24.22 10.73 -44.37
N ALA A 19 23.36 10.62 -43.36
CA ALA A 19 23.76 10.49 -41.96
C ALA A 19 24.56 9.22 -41.64
N PHE A 20 24.27 8.09 -42.32
CA PHE A 20 24.96 6.80 -42.12
C PHE A 20 26.05 6.52 -43.15
N VAL A 21 26.11 7.28 -44.25
CA VAL A 21 27.24 7.29 -45.18
C VAL A 21 28.43 8.00 -44.54
N ALA A 22 28.18 9.08 -43.80
CA ALA A 22 29.18 9.72 -42.97
C ALA A 22 29.33 9.00 -41.61
N PRO A 23 30.50 9.07 -40.95
CA PRO A 23 30.70 8.47 -39.62
C PRO A 23 29.81 9.06 -38.52
N THR A 24 29.18 10.21 -38.77
CA THR A 24 28.51 11.00 -37.73
C THR A 24 27.28 10.35 -37.15
N GLY A 25 26.46 9.65 -37.94
CA GLY A 25 25.33 8.90 -37.40
C GLY A 25 25.79 7.82 -36.40
N TRP A 26 26.80 7.06 -36.78
CA TRP A 26 27.37 6.00 -35.94
C TRP A 26 27.98 6.52 -34.64
N ILE A 27 28.67 7.67 -34.69
CA ILE A 27 29.24 8.31 -33.49
C ILE A 27 28.13 8.73 -32.51
N VAL A 28 27.04 9.31 -33.00
CA VAL A 28 25.91 9.72 -32.14
C VAL A 28 25.28 8.49 -31.47
N LEU A 29 25.03 7.41 -32.22
CA LEU A 29 24.52 6.16 -31.66
C LEU A 29 25.44 5.62 -30.55
N SER A 30 26.75 5.65 -30.78
CA SER A 30 27.74 5.22 -29.79
C SER A 30 27.77 6.09 -28.54
N ILE A 31 27.69 7.42 -28.67
CA ILE A 31 27.66 8.33 -27.51
C ILE A 31 26.41 8.08 -26.65
N VAL A 32 25.24 7.96 -27.28
CA VAL A 32 24.00 7.64 -26.57
C VAL A 32 24.10 6.27 -25.90
N GLY A 33 24.66 5.28 -26.60
CA GLY A 33 24.92 3.95 -26.04
C GLY A 33 25.86 3.98 -24.83
N ILE A 34 26.92 4.79 -24.87
CA ILE A 34 27.87 4.96 -23.75
C ILE A 34 27.16 5.57 -22.54
N VAL A 35 26.41 6.66 -22.73
CA VAL A 35 25.69 7.32 -21.63
C VAL A 35 24.65 6.36 -21.04
N ALA A 36 23.90 5.66 -21.89
CA ALA A 36 22.90 4.69 -21.46
C ALA A 36 23.53 3.54 -20.66
N ALA A 37 24.61 2.95 -21.17
CA ALA A 37 25.33 1.87 -20.49
C ALA A 37 25.93 2.34 -19.16
N ALA A 38 26.56 3.52 -19.13
CA ALA A 38 27.13 4.08 -17.90
C ALA A 38 26.05 4.30 -16.84
N ALA A 39 24.92 4.92 -17.22
CA ALA A 39 23.79 5.12 -16.31
C ALA A 39 23.18 3.81 -15.82
N PHE A 40 23.09 2.80 -16.70
CA PHE A 40 22.54 1.49 -16.38
C PHE A 40 23.42 0.72 -15.39
N PHE A 41 24.70 0.54 -15.71
CA PHE A 41 25.60 -0.29 -14.88
C PHE A 41 26.00 0.41 -13.57
N ALA A 42 26.02 1.74 -13.51
CA ALA A 42 26.27 2.46 -12.26
C ALA A 42 25.00 2.64 -11.39
N GLY A 43 23.82 2.68 -12.01
CA GLY A 43 22.57 3.08 -11.37
C GLY A 43 21.50 1.99 -11.24
N SER A 44 21.18 1.30 -12.33
CA SER A 44 20.04 0.37 -12.39
C SER A 44 20.43 -1.10 -12.19
N PHE A 45 21.57 -1.54 -12.71
CA PHE A 45 22.00 -2.95 -12.72
C PHE A 45 22.87 -3.28 -11.50
N VAL A 46 22.24 -3.25 -10.33
CA VAL A 46 22.85 -3.59 -9.04
C VAL A 46 21.94 -4.59 -8.35
N ASP A 47 22.52 -5.55 -7.65
CA ASP A 47 21.77 -6.55 -6.89
C ASP A 47 20.78 -5.89 -5.90
N ALA A 48 19.63 -6.54 -5.71
CA ALA A 48 18.51 -6.05 -4.90
C ALA A 48 17.88 -4.71 -5.34
N ARG A 49 18.29 -4.10 -6.46
CA ARG A 49 17.61 -2.91 -7.01
C ARG A 49 16.42 -3.29 -7.90
N PRO A 50 15.41 -2.40 -8.03
CA PRO A 50 14.31 -2.58 -8.97
C PRO A 50 14.81 -2.73 -10.40
N ALA A 51 14.23 -3.66 -11.16
CA ALA A 51 14.51 -3.85 -12.58
C ALA A 51 13.85 -2.75 -13.44
N SER A 52 14.32 -1.51 -13.27
CA SER A 52 13.79 -0.31 -13.95
C SER A 52 14.88 0.41 -14.76
N LEU A 53 14.47 0.93 -15.92
CA LEU A 53 15.30 1.79 -16.78
C LEU A 53 15.10 3.29 -16.51
N ARG A 54 14.35 3.68 -15.47
CA ARG A 54 14.06 5.09 -15.15
C ARG A 54 15.32 5.95 -15.06
N THR A 55 16.34 5.49 -14.34
CA THR A 55 17.63 6.21 -14.20
C THR A 55 18.29 6.42 -15.56
N VAL A 56 18.24 5.41 -16.43
CA VAL A 56 18.77 5.46 -17.79
C VAL A 56 17.99 6.46 -18.65
N VAL A 57 16.65 6.42 -18.57
CA VAL A 57 15.76 7.33 -19.30
C VAL A 57 16.03 8.78 -18.93
N LEU A 58 16.13 9.10 -17.63
CA LEU A 58 16.43 10.46 -17.18
C LEU A 58 17.84 10.91 -17.56
N ALA A 59 18.84 10.05 -17.41
CA ALA A 59 20.22 10.35 -17.82
C ALA A 59 20.30 10.62 -19.34
N CYS A 60 19.62 9.80 -20.15
CA CYS A 60 19.53 10.00 -21.58
C CYS A 60 18.73 11.27 -21.93
N GLY A 61 17.71 11.64 -21.15
CA GLY A 61 16.98 12.89 -21.28
C GLY A 61 17.87 14.13 -21.14
N TRP A 62 18.78 14.11 -20.17
CA TRP A 62 19.79 15.15 -20.02
C TRP A 62 20.80 15.13 -21.17
N ALA A 63 21.23 13.94 -21.62
CA ALA A 63 22.12 13.82 -22.77
C ALA A 63 21.48 14.32 -24.08
N LEU A 64 20.15 14.19 -24.24
CA LEU A 64 19.39 14.71 -25.37
C LEU A 64 19.52 16.23 -25.53
N LEU A 65 19.78 16.97 -24.44
CA LEU A 65 20.05 18.40 -24.52
C LEU A 65 21.22 18.71 -25.47
N ALA A 66 22.24 17.86 -25.50
CA ALA A 66 23.41 18.00 -26.35
C ALA A 66 23.30 17.21 -27.66
N THR A 67 22.77 15.98 -27.61
CA THR A 67 22.75 15.12 -28.80
C THR A 67 21.72 15.58 -29.84
N ALA A 68 20.55 16.08 -29.44
CA ALA A 68 19.54 16.54 -30.39
C ALA A 68 20.02 17.76 -31.21
N PRO A 69 20.63 18.82 -30.61
CA PRO A 69 21.32 19.86 -31.37
C PRO A 69 22.43 19.33 -32.28
N ALA A 70 23.24 18.36 -31.83
CA ALA A 70 24.32 17.80 -32.65
C ALA A 70 23.80 17.06 -33.89
N MET A 71 22.63 16.43 -33.80
CA MET A 71 21.98 15.73 -34.91
C MET A 71 21.31 16.68 -35.90
N SER A 72 20.75 17.79 -35.41
CA SER A 72 19.97 18.73 -36.22
C SER A 72 20.78 19.92 -36.75
N MET A 73 21.95 20.23 -36.17
CA MET A 73 22.76 21.41 -36.53
C MET A 73 23.10 21.47 -38.02
N ARG A 74 23.36 20.33 -38.67
CA ARG A 74 23.81 20.29 -40.07
C ARG A 74 22.69 20.43 -41.10
N SER A 75 21.43 20.27 -40.66
CA SER A 75 20.26 20.15 -41.52
C SER A 75 20.18 21.22 -42.62
N PHE A 76 20.29 22.50 -42.26
CA PHE A 76 20.29 23.62 -43.22
C PHE A 76 21.61 24.41 -43.22
N SER A 77 22.29 24.53 -42.08
CA SER A 77 23.55 25.28 -41.97
C SER A 77 24.64 24.75 -42.91
N GLU A 78 24.69 23.43 -43.16
CA GLU A 78 25.64 22.84 -44.09
C GLU A 78 25.32 23.19 -45.54
N GLU A 79 24.05 23.21 -45.90
CA GLU A 79 23.61 23.58 -47.24
C GLU A 79 23.86 25.07 -47.51
N PHE A 80 23.70 25.93 -46.51
CA PHE A 80 24.09 27.34 -46.60
C PHE A 80 25.60 27.51 -46.74
N ARG A 81 26.40 26.79 -45.96
CA ARG A 81 27.86 26.84 -46.03
C ARG A 81 28.39 26.36 -47.38
N LEU A 82 27.84 25.27 -47.90
CA LEU A 82 28.24 24.65 -49.18
C LEU A 82 27.59 25.30 -50.40
N LYS A 83 26.72 26.30 -50.21
CA LYS A 83 25.91 26.96 -51.26
C LYS A 83 25.03 26.01 -52.09
N THR A 84 24.75 24.81 -51.58
CA THR A 84 23.87 23.83 -52.24
C THR A 84 22.38 24.15 -52.05
N TRP A 85 22.05 25.09 -51.17
CA TRP A 85 20.68 25.55 -50.92
C TRP A 85 20.02 26.17 -52.17
N GLU A 86 20.81 26.77 -53.08
CA GLU A 86 20.29 27.33 -54.35
C GLU A 86 19.72 26.24 -55.25
N THR A 87 20.42 25.09 -55.34
CA THR A 87 19.96 23.91 -56.08
C THR A 87 18.71 23.31 -55.43
N LEU A 88 18.65 23.30 -54.10
CA LEU A 88 17.48 22.80 -53.38
C LEU A 88 16.24 23.69 -53.63
N PHE A 89 16.39 25.02 -53.64
CA PHE A 89 15.29 25.95 -53.91
C PHE A 89 14.89 26.03 -55.39
N ALA A 90 15.81 25.70 -56.31
CA ALA A 90 15.51 25.54 -57.73
C ALA A 90 14.67 24.28 -58.04
N SER A 91 14.66 23.30 -57.13
CA SER A 91 13.80 22.13 -57.25
C SER A 91 12.32 22.49 -57.04
N SER A 92 11.42 21.67 -57.60
CA SER A 92 9.95 21.85 -57.50
C SER A 92 9.36 21.49 -56.12
N LEU A 93 10.20 21.44 -55.09
CA LEU A 93 9.82 21.15 -53.70
C LEU A 93 9.33 22.43 -52.99
N SER A 94 8.29 22.28 -52.16
CA SER A 94 7.87 23.35 -51.27
C SER A 94 8.78 23.45 -50.04
N THR A 95 8.86 24.62 -49.43
CA THR A 95 9.70 24.82 -48.22
C THR A 95 9.23 23.91 -47.08
N THR A 96 7.91 23.75 -46.91
CA THR A 96 7.30 22.85 -45.92
C THR A 96 7.64 21.38 -46.19
N GLU A 97 7.63 20.95 -47.46
CA GLU A 97 8.03 19.58 -47.84
C GLU A 97 9.50 19.30 -47.48
N MET A 98 10.39 20.28 -47.68
CA MET A 98 11.80 20.16 -47.31
C MET A 98 12.00 20.05 -45.79
N VAL A 99 11.34 20.93 -45.03
CA VAL A 99 11.45 20.99 -43.56
C VAL A 99 10.91 19.71 -42.92
N ILE A 100 9.72 19.26 -43.32
CA ILE A 100 9.11 18.02 -42.80
C ILE A 100 9.97 16.81 -43.19
N GLY A 101 10.49 16.74 -44.42
CA GLY A 101 11.36 15.65 -44.86
C GLY A 101 12.63 15.53 -44.00
N LYS A 102 13.27 16.67 -43.69
CA LYS A 102 14.45 16.72 -42.80
C LYS A 102 14.08 16.38 -41.35
N ALA A 103 12.93 16.83 -40.86
CA ALA A 103 12.45 16.48 -39.52
C ALA A 103 12.20 14.97 -39.36
N ILE A 104 11.55 14.33 -40.34
CA ILE A 104 11.33 12.87 -40.36
C ILE A 104 12.65 12.11 -40.38
N ALA A 105 13.65 12.58 -41.14
CA ALA A 105 14.97 11.98 -41.14
C ALA A 105 15.65 12.08 -39.76
N CYS A 106 15.65 13.25 -39.12
CA CYS A 106 16.17 13.42 -37.77
C CYS A 106 15.43 12.53 -36.76
N GLY A 107 14.10 12.47 -36.84
CA GLY A 107 13.27 11.61 -36.00
C GLY A 107 13.60 10.13 -36.18
N ALA A 108 13.83 9.67 -37.41
CA ALA A 108 14.27 8.31 -37.65
C ALA A 108 15.64 8.03 -37.01
N ILE A 109 16.60 8.98 -37.10
CA ILE A 109 17.95 8.77 -36.53
C ILE A 109 17.86 8.73 -35.01
N LEU A 110 16.99 9.57 -34.44
CA LEU A 110 16.66 9.53 -33.02
C LEU A 110 16.07 8.18 -32.62
N ALA A 111 15.10 7.64 -33.38
CA ALA A 111 14.54 6.32 -33.11
C ALA A 111 15.62 5.21 -33.10
N MET A 112 16.61 5.27 -34.00
CA MET A 112 17.74 4.35 -33.97
C MET A 112 18.64 4.52 -32.75
N SER A 113 18.81 5.76 -32.27
CA SER A 113 19.60 6.03 -31.06
C SER A 113 18.94 5.51 -29.78
N LEU A 114 17.64 5.17 -29.83
CA LEU A 114 16.92 4.55 -28.72
C LEU A 114 17.11 3.02 -28.65
N ILE A 115 17.55 2.37 -29.73
CA ILE A 115 17.77 0.92 -29.77
C ILE A 115 18.78 0.47 -28.70
N PRO A 116 19.95 1.12 -28.52
CA PRO A 116 20.87 0.79 -27.45
C PRO A 116 20.24 0.83 -26.06
N ILE A 117 19.31 1.77 -25.82
CA ILE A 117 18.58 1.91 -24.55
C ILE A 117 17.60 0.74 -24.39
N ALA A 118 16.85 0.40 -25.43
CA ALA A 118 15.91 -0.73 -25.41
C ALA A 118 16.63 -2.08 -25.19
N LEU A 119 17.84 -2.24 -25.73
CA LEU A 119 18.65 -3.45 -25.54
C LEU A 119 19.08 -3.68 -24.08
N LEU A 120 19.10 -2.64 -23.23
CA LEU A 120 19.39 -2.78 -21.80
C LEU A 120 18.29 -3.52 -21.02
N ALA A 121 17.12 -3.73 -21.62
CA ALA A 121 16.10 -4.62 -21.06
C ALA A 121 16.54 -6.10 -21.07
N VAL A 122 17.43 -6.49 -21.99
CA VAL A 122 17.88 -7.89 -22.13
C VAL A 122 18.62 -8.37 -20.88
N PRO A 123 19.65 -7.67 -20.35
CA PRO A 123 20.27 -8.03 -19.08
C PRO A 123 19.27 -8.10 -17.92
N LEU A 124 18.23 -7.24 -17.90
CA LEU A 124 17.23 -7.27 -16.83
C LEU A 124 16.37 -8.54 -16.87
N GLU A 125 15.95 -9.00 -18.05
CA GLU A 125 15.12 -10.21 -18.20
C GLU A 125 15.82 -11.49 -17.71
N PHE A 126 17.16 -11.52 -17.70
CA PHE A 126 17.91 -12.67 -17.19
C PHE A 126 17.91 -12.79 -15.67
N TYR A 127 17.77 -11.68 -14.94
CA TYR A 127 17.89 -11.63 -13.48
C TYR A 127 16.62 -11.13 -12.78
N ALA A 128 15.61 -10.69 -13.53
CA ALA A 128 14.35 -10.12 -13.04
C ALA A 128 13.25 -10.22 -14.11
N SER A 129 12.01 -9.83 -13.77
CA SER A 129 10.94 -9.60 -14.74
C SER A 129 10.66 -8.09 -14.94
N PRO A 130 11.44 -7.39 -15.81
CA PRO A 130 11.32 -5.94 -16.01
C PRO A 130 9.93 -5.52 -16.50
N ASP A 131 9.56 -4.28 -16.18
CA ASP A 131 8.30 -3.69 -16.61
C ASP A 131 8.40 -3.11 -18.02
N TYR A 132 7.94 -3.88 -19.01
CA TYR A 132 7.93 -3.45 -20.40
C TYR A 132 7.06 -2.21 -20.66
N GLY A 133 6.03 -1.97 -19.84
CA GLY A 133 5.18 -0.79 -19.95
C GLY A 133 5.91 0.47 -19.51
N GLU A 134 6.63 0.41 -18.37
CA GLU A 134 7.51 1.49 -17.91
C GLU A 134 8.60 1.80 -18.95
N ILE A 135 9.25 0.76 -19.49
CA ILE A 135 10.30 0.90 -20.51
C ILE A 135 9.74 1.51 -21.80
N GLY A 136 8.60 1.01 -22.28
CA GLY A 136 7.96 1.52 -23.49
C GLY A 136 7.56 3.00 -23.38
N CYS A 137 6.95 3.39 -22.25
CA CYS A 137 6.61 4.78 -21.96
C CYS A 137 7.85 5.68 -21.86
N GLY A 138 8.90 5.24 -21.16
CA GLY A 138 10.15 5.97 -21.05
C GLY A 138 10.83 6.19 -22.41
N LEU A 139 10.84 5.18 -23.28
CA LEU A 139 11.36 5.28 -24.65
C LEU A 139 10.53 6.22 -25.51
N LEU A 140 9.20 6.19 -25.39
CA LEU A 140 8.30 7.12 -26.09
C LEU A 140 8.53 8.57 -25.62
N GLY A 141 8.65 8.79 -24.31
CA GLY A 141 8.96 10.10 -23.74
C GLY A 141 10.29 10.65 -24.27
N LEU A 142 11.34 9.82 -24.30
CA LEU A 142 12.64 10.18 -24.90
C LEU A 142 12.52 10.52 -26.39
N PHE A 143 11.75 9.74 -27.15
CA PHE A 143 11.52 10.00 -28.56
C PHE A 143 10.84 11.35 -28.77
N LEU A 144 9.76 11.64 -28.04
CA LEU A 144 9.00 12.89 -28.15
C LEU A 144 9.85 14.10 -27.74
N ALA A 145 10.54 14.03 -26.60
CA ALA A 145 11.39 15.09 -26.11
C ALA A 145 12.57 15.34 -27.07
N GLY A 146 13.25 14.29 -27.51
CA GLY A 146 14.35 14.38 -28.47
C GLY A 146 13.90 14.88 -29.84
N PHE A 147 12.69 14.53 -30.29
CA PHE A 147 12.12 15.00 -31.55
C PHE A 147 11.79 16.49 -31.50
N ALA A 148 11.19 16.96 -30.40
CA ALA A 148 10.94 18.38 -30.16
C ALA A 148 12.25 19.19 -30.14
N ALA A 149 13.25 18.72 -29.39
CA ALA A 149 14.58 19.34 -29.34
C ALA A 149 15.28 19.34 -30.72
N SER A 150 15.13 18.26 -31.50
CA SER A 150 15.68 18.17 -32.86
C SER A 150 14.99 19.14 -33.82
N CYS A 151 13.66 19.30 -33.73
CA CYS A 151 12.91 20.28 -34.51
C CYS A 151 13.35 21.71 -34.18
N LEU A 152 13.58 22.00 -32.89
CA LEU A 152 14.14 23.28 -32.46
C LEU A 152 15.54 23.50 -33.05
N GLY A 153 16.39 22.48 -33.06
CA GLY A 153 17.72 22.60 -33.69
C GLY A 153 17.66 22.78 -35.22
N ILE A 154 16.69 22.17 -35.91
CA ILE A 154 16.42 22.44 -37.34
C ILE A 154 16.01 23.92 -37.52
N ALA A 155 15.16 24.44 -36.63
CA ALA A 155 14.72 25.83 -36.64
C ALA A 155 15.90 26.81 -36.51
N VAL A 156 16.81 26.57 -35.56
CA VAL A 156 18.02 27.39 -35.40
C VAL A 156 18.98 27.23 -36.59
N SER A 157 19.16 26.01 -37.09
CA SER A 157 19.99 25.72 -38.27
C SER A 157 19.51 26.47 -39.53
N SER A 158 18.20 26.73 -39.65
CA SER A 158 17.64 27.50 -40.77
C SER A 158 18.02 28.99 -40.75
N ALA A 159 18.46 29.51 -39.59
CA ALA A 159 18.77 30.93 -39.39
C ALA A 159 20.27 31.25 -39.47
N THR A 160 21.15 30.24 -39.57
CA THR A 160 22.61 30.43 -39.54
C THR A 160 23.34 29.55 -40.53
N SER A 161 24.44 30.07 -41.10
CA SER A 161 25.34 29.32 -41.98
C SER A 161 26.46 28.57 -41.22
N SER A 162 26.63 28.84 -39.92
CA SER A 162 27.65 28.20 -39.10
C SER A 162 27.07 27.04 -38.29
N GLN A 163 27.61 25.82 -38.52
CA GLN A 163 27.23 24.62 -37.77
C GLN A 163 27.46 24.78 -36.26
N ALA A 164 28.54 25.45 -35.85
CA ALA A 164 28.85 25.69 -34.44
C ALA A 164 27.82 26.63 -33.78
N VAL A 165 27.41 27.70 -34.48
CA VAL A 165 26.38 28.62 -33.99
C VAL A 165 25.01 27.93 -33.96
N ALA A 166 24.70 27.08 -34.96
CA ALA A 166 23.47 26.30 -34.96
C ALA A 166 23.39 25.36 -33.75
N PHE A 167 24.49 24.68 -33.44
CA PHE A 167 24.61 23.80 -32.28
C PHE A 167 24.44 24.56 -30.97
N LEU A 168 25.26 25.59 -30.73
CA LEU A 168 25.23 26.34 -29.46
C LEU A 168 23.89 27.06 -29.27
N GLY A 169 23.33 27.64 -30.33
CA GLY A 169 22.03 28.30 -30.27
C GLY A 169 20.91 27.33 -29.88
N ALA A 170 20.86 26.15 -30.51
CA ALA A 170 19.86 25.14 -30.18
C ALA A 170 20.06 24.57 -28.76
N PHE A 171 21.31 24.31 -28.36
CA PHE A 171 21.66 23.83 -27.03
C PHE A 171 21.22 24.82 -25.94
N PHE A 172 21.62 26.10 -26.05
CA PHE A 172 21.28 27.09 -25.04
C PHE A 172 19.80 27.50 -25.04
N LEU A 173 19.11 27.45 -26.18
CA LEU A 173 17.66 27.66 -26.21
C LEU A 173 16.92 26.54 -25.47
N TRP A 174 17.29 25.28 -25.72
CA TRP A 174 16.68 24.14 -25.05
C TRP A 174 17.05 24.09 -23.55
N LEU A 175 18.32 24.33 -23.21
CA LEU A 175 18.77 24.45 -21.82
C LEU A 175 18.10 25.63 -21.10
N GLY A 176 17.97 26.78 -21.77
CA GLY A 176 17.31 27.97 -21.23
C GLY A 176 15.81 27.74 -21.01
N PHE A 177 15.17 26.92 -21.84
CA PHE A 177 13.78 26.53 -21.64
C PHE A 177 13.62 25.64 -20.39
N VAL A 178 14.49 24.65 -20.21
CA VAL A 178 14.52 23.81 -18.99
C VAL A 178 14.86 24.64 -17.75
N ALA A 179 15.99 25.35 -17.74
CA ALA A 179 16.43 26.12 -16.58
C ALA A 179 15.48 27.29 -16.25
N GLY A 180 14.99 27.98 -17.28
CA GLY A 180 14.06 29.10 -17.13
C GLY A 180 12.73 28.67 -16.51
N SER A 181 12.17 27.53 -16.92
CA SER A 181 10.95 26.99 -16.31
C SER A 181 11.11 26.73 -14.81
N ARG A 182 12.26 26.20 -14.38
CA ARG A 182 12.55 25.90 -12.96
C ARG A 182 12.76 27.15 -12.12
N ILE A 183 13.45 28.16 -12.65
CA ILE A 183 13.65 29.43 -11.95
C ILE A 183 12.31 30.15 -11.76
N LEU A 184 11.43 30.09 -12.76
CA LEU A 184 10.13 30.77 -12.74
C LEU A 184 9.20 30.23 -11.63
N VAL A 185 9.33 28.95 -11.26
CA VAL A 185 8.58 28.33 -10.15
C VAL A 185 8.87 29.01 -8.82
N GLY A 186 10.13 29.37 -8.55
CA GLY A 186 10.52 30.04 -7.31
C GLY A 186 10.26 31.55 -7.31
N ALA A 187 10.04 32.15 -8.48
CA ALA A 187 9.85 33.59 -8.65
C ALA A 187 8.36 34.02 -8.71
N LEU A 188 7.44 33.08 -8.96
CA LEU A 188 6.00 33.35 -9.06
C LEU A 188 5.27 33.14 -7.73
N PRO A 189 4.14 33.85 -7.49
CA PRO A 189 3.23 33.54 -6.39
C PRO A 189 2.74 32.09 -6.43
N LEU A 190 2.43 31.51 -5.27
CA LEU A 190 2.05 30.08 -5.11
C LEU A 190 0.89 29.66 -6.04
N GLU A 191 -0.04 30.56 -6.36
CA GLU A 191 -1.16 30.30 -7.26
C GLU A 191 -0.74 29.98 -8.71
N TYR A 192 0.39 30.55 -9.18
CA TYR A 192 0.89 30.39 -10.56
C TYR A 192 2.07 29.42 -10.67
N ALA A 193 2.62 28.98 -9.53
CA ALA A 193 3.70 28.00 -9.48
C ALA A 193 3.39 26.69 -10.23
N PRO A 194 2.15 26.14 -10.22
CA PRO A 194 1.81 24.93 -10.99
C PRO A 194 1.95 25.12 -12.50
N ILE A 195 1.64 26.31 -13.02
CA ILE A 195 1.71 26.62 -14.46
C ILE A 195 3.17 26.69 -14.92
N ALA A 196 4.03 27.32 -14.12
CA ALA A 196 5.47 27.36 -14.41
C ALA A 196 6.11 25.97 -14.32
N ALA A 197 5.70 25.17 -13.33
CA ALA A 197 6.12 23.77 -13.20
C ALA A 197 5.67 22.90 -14.39
N ALA A 198 4.46 23.14 -14.91
CA ALA A 198 3.91 22.41 -16.06
C ALA A 198 4.65 22.69 -17.38
N ALA A 199 5.48 23.74 -17.43
CA ALA A 199 6.28 24.14 -18.58
C ALA A 199 7.67 23.47 -18.64
N ASP A 200 8.12 22.74 -17.60
CA ASP A 200 9.42 22.06 -17.58
C ASP A 200 9.42 20.79 -18.45
N PRO A 201 10.22 20.73 -19.55
CA PRO A 201 10.33 19.54 -20.40
C PRO A 201 10.83 18.30 -19.67
N ILE A 202 11.75 18.45 -18.71
CA ILE A 202 12.32 17.33 -17.97
C ILE A 202 11.30 16.77 -16.99
N ARG A 203 10.49 17.63 -16.34
CA ARG A 203 9.40 17.17 -15.47
C ARG A 203 8.34 16.39 -16.24
N ARG A 204 8.03 16.80 -17.48
CA ARG A 204 7.14 16.03 -18.37
C ARG A 204 7.77 14.68 -18.77
N LEU A 205 9.09 14.65 -19.01
CA LEU A 205 9.82 13.41 -19.28
C LEU A 205 9.85 12.48 -18.05
N GLU A 206 9.94 13.02 -16.84
CA GLU A 206 9.88 12.25 -15.60
C GLU A 206 8.59 11.45 -15.48
N GLY A 207 7.44 12.00 -15.87
CA GLY A 207 6.16 11.26 -15.94
C GLY A 207 6.26 10.04 -16.86
N PHE A 208 6.77 10.20 -18.07
CA PHE A 208 7.00 9.06 -18.98
C PHE A 208 8.00 8.04 -18.42
N ALA A 209 9.04 8.51 -17.73
CA ALA A 209 10.02 7.63 -17.09
C ALA A 209 9.45 6.85 -15.90
N LEU A 210 8.29 7.25 -15.38
CA LEU A 210 7.51 6.52 -14.37
C LEU A 210 6.52 5.53 -14.99
N GLY A 211 6.43 5.43 -16.32
CA GLY A 211 5.44 4.61 -16.99
C GLY A 211 4.08 5.28 -17.20
N LEU A 212 3.97 6.58 -16.88
CA LEU A 212 2.73 7.34 -17.07
C LEU A 212 2.63 7.88 -18.50
N PHE A 213 1.56 7.50 -19.19
CA PHE A 213 1.21 7.98 -20.52
C PHE A 213 0.21 9.13 -20.38
N ASP A 214 0.72 10.37 -20.42
CA ASP A 214 -0.10 11.59 -20.32
C ASP A 214 -0.31 12.22 -21.70
N THR A 215 -1.57 12.29 -22.17
CA THR A 215 -1.91 12.94 -23.46
C THR A 215 -1.53 14.42 -23.49
N GLY A 216 -1.57 15.11 -22.34
CA GLY A 216 -1.15 16.50 -22.23
C GLY A 216 0.35 16.68 -22.45
N ALA A 217 1.17 15.73 -21.99
CA ALA A 217 2.61 15.75 -22.20
C ALA A 217 2.99 15.45 -23.66
N ILE A 218 2.24 14.56 -24.35
CA ILE A 218 2.41 14.31 -25.78
C ILE A 218 2.08 15.56 -26.59
N ALA A 219 0.94 16.19 -26.29
CA ALA A 219 0.52 17.43 -26.94
C ALA A 219 1.55 18.55 -26.77
N TYR A 220 2.16 18.65 -25.59
CA TYR A 220 3.21 19.61 -25.28
C TYR A 220 4.46 19.44 -26.16
N PHE A 221 5.01 18.23 -26.28
CA PHE A 221 6.19 18.01 -27.12
C PHE A 221 5.88 18.19 -28.62
N LEU A 222 4.70 17.76 -29.07
CA LEU A 222 4.25 17.98 -30.44
C LEU A 222 4.04 19.47 -30.75
N ALA A 223 3.49 20.24 -29.81
CA ALA A 223 3.32 21.69 -29.94
C ALA A 223 4.66 22.40 -30.16
N ILE A 224 5.69 22.04 -29.38
CA ILE A 224 7.04 22.57 -29.56
C ILE A 224 7.60 22.19 -30.94
N ALA A 225 7.45 20.93 -31.35
CA ALA A 225 7.93 20.46 -32.64
C ALA A 225 7.26 21.23 -33.80
N VAL A 226 5.94 21.37 -33.77
CA VAL A 226 5.18 22.11 -34.80
C VAL A 226 5.58 23.58 -34.83
N ALA A 227 5.69 24.24 -33.68
CA ALA A 227 6.12 25.63 -33.60
C ALA A 227 7.53 25.85 -34.17
N ALA A 228 8.47 24.95 -33.85
CA ALA A 228 9.83 24.99 -34.37
C ALA A 228 9.90 24.77 -35.89
N LEU A 229 9.14 23.81 -36.43
CA LEU A 229 9.08 23.57 -37.87
C LEU A 229 8.39 24.70 -38.63
N ALA A 230 7.37 25.33 -38.05
CA ALA A 230 6.75 26.53 -38.59
C ALA A 230 7.75 27.68 -38.66
N PHE A 231 8.53 27.90 -37.59
CA PHE A 231 9.63 28.87 -37.59
C PHE A 231 10.66 28.58 -38.69
N ALA A 232 11.10 27.33 -38.83
CA ALA A 232 12.04 26.92 -39.87
C ALA A 232 11.50 27.21 -41.28
N THR A 233 10.22 26.92 -41.51
CA THR A 233 9.55 27.18 -42.80
C THR A 233 9.49 28.67 -43.11
N VAL A 234 9.07 29.50 -42.16
CA VAL A 234 9.01 30.96 -42.30
C VAL A 234 10.40 31.56 -42.55
N SER A 235 11.41 31.07 -41.82
CA SER A 235 12.81 31.48 -41.97
C SER A 235 13.33 31.19 -43.38
N LEU A 236 13.11 29.98 -43.89
CA LEU A 236 13.55 29.57 -45.23
C LEU A 236 12.80 30.29 -46.34
N GLU A 237 11.51 30.53 -46.20
CA GLU A 237 10.73 31.30 -47.17
C GLU A 237 11.20 32.76 -47.24
N ARG A 238 11.67 33.33 -46.14
CA ARG A 238 12.30 34.66 -46.13
C ARG A 238 13.56 34.67 -46.98
N ILE A 239 14.35 33.60 -46.94
CA ILE A 239 15.57 33.44 -47.76
C ILE A 239 15.19 33.21 -49.23
N ARG A 240 14.22 32.33 -49.51
CA ARG A 240 13.73 32.03 -50.87
C ARG A 240 13.12 33.26 -51.57
N GLY A 241 12.40 34.10 -50.80
CA GLY A 241 11.77 35.32 -51.30
C GLY A 241 12.73 36.46 -51.67
N ARG A 242 14.01 36.41 -51.25
CA ARG A 242 15.02 37.43 -51.65
C ARG A 242 15.26 37.46 -53.16
N THR A 243 15.00 36.36 -53.86
CA THR A 243 15.20 36.27 -55.32
C THR A 243 14.01 36.85 -56.12
N TYR A 244 12.81 36.94 -55.53
CA TYR A 244 11.59 37.41 -56.21
C TYR A 244 11.18 38.85 -55.83
N ALA A 245 11.63 39.36 -54.67
CA ALA A 245 11.16 40.61 -54.08
C ALA A 245 11.89 41.88 -54.58
N ARG A 246 11.99 42.07 -55.90
CA ARG A 246 12.35 43.39 -56.47
C ARG A 246 11.15 44.34 -56.62
N PHE A 247 9.91 43.86 -56.44
CA PHE A 247 8.70 44.60 -56.87
C PHE A 247 7.53 44.75 -55.86
N LEU A 248 7.61 44.26 -54.61
CA LEU A 248 6.54 44.45 -53.59
C LEU A 248 7.06 45.14 -52.30
N PRO A 249 6.21 45.89 -51.56
CA PRO A 249 6.59 46.60 -50.33
C PRO A 249 7.00 45.62 -49.23
N ARG A 250 8.24 45.77 -48.75
CA ARG A 250 8.94 44.87 -47.82
C ARG A 250 8.24 44.68 -46.46
N PHE A 251 7.38 45.62 -46.06
CA PHE A 251 6.71 45.60 -44.75
C PHE A 251 5.52 44.62 -44.69
N GLY A 252 4.75 44.48 -45.77
CA GLY A 252 3.52 43.64 -45.79
C GLY A 252 3.81 42.15 -45.67
N VAL A 253 4.79 41.65 -46.42
CA VAL A 253 5.15 40.22 -46.44
C VAL A 253 5.83 39.79 -45.12
N LEU A 254 6.53 40.70 -44.43
CA LEU A 254 7.15 40.41 -43.14
C LEU A 254 6.10 40.32 -42.02
N ALA A 255 5.12 41.24 -42.02
CA ALA A 255 4.04 41.26 -41.06
C ALA A 255 3.13 40.02 -41.18
N GLU A 256 2.77 39.62 -42.40
CA GLU A 256 1.94 38.43 -42.67
C GLU A 256 2.59 37.14 -42.14
N LYS A 257 3.91 36.98 -42.38
CA LYS A 257 4.67 35.81 -41.92
C LYS A 257 4.91 35.80 -40.41
N ALA A 258 5.12 36.96 -39.80
CA ALA A 258 5.21 37.09 -38.35
C ALA A 258 3.86 36.79 -37.67
N PHE A 259 2.76 37.24 -38.26
CA PHE A 259 1.41 36.95 -37.79
C PHE A 259 1.06 35.47 -37.91
N PHE A 260 1.44 34.81 -39.02
CA PHE A 260 1.29 33.37 -39.17
C PHE A 260 2.05 32.60 -38.09
N LEU A 261 3.32 32.96 -37.84
CA LEU A 261 4.12 32.34 -36.79
C LEU A 261 3.51 32.56 -35.40
N ALA A 262 3.08 33.78 -35.09
CA ALA A 262 2.42 34.10 -33.82
C ALA A 262 1.11 33.32 -33.66
N GLY A 263 0.32 33.17 -34.73
CA GLY A 263 -0.91 32.37 -34.75
C GLY A 263 -0.65 30.89 -34.49
N VAL A 264 0.39 30.31 -35.10
CA VAL A 264 0.77 28.90 -34.84
C VAL A 264 1.22 28.70 -33.40
N VAL A 265 2.03 29.62 -32.84
CA VAL A 265 2.46 29.55 -31.44
C VAL A 265 1.27 29.69 -30.50
N ALA A 266 0.36 30.64 -30.73
CA ALA A 266 -0.85 30.82 -29.95
C ALA A 266 -1.77 29.58 -30.03
N PHE A 267 -1.95 28.98 -31.21
CA PHE A 267 -2.71 27.76 -31.39
C PHE A 267 -2.09 26.57 -30.64
N CYS A 268 -0.76 26.44 -30.67
CA CYS A 268 -0.03 25.42 -29.93
C CYS A 268 -0.23 25.58 -28.41
N ILE A 269 -0.11 26.81 -27.89
CA ILE A 269 -0.34 27.11 -26.47
C ILE A 269 -1.78 26.80 -26.08
N ALA A 270 -2.76 27.24 -26.87
CA ALA A 270 -4.17 26.97 -26.63
C ALA A 270 -4.49 25.46 -26.66
N SER A 271 -3.88 24.71 -27.58
CA SER A 271 -4.04 23.26 -27.68
C SER A 271 -3.47 22.54 -26.46
N VAL A 272 -2.31 22.95 -25.97
CA VAL A 272 -1.71 22.41 -24.74
C VAL A 272 -2.57 22.75 -23.52
N ALA A 273 -3.05 23.99 -23.41
CA ALA A 273 -3.93 24.40 -22.32
C ALA A 273 -5.23 23.59 -22.30
N LEU A 274 -5.84 23.38 -23.47
CA LEU A 274 -7.06 22.58 -23.63
C LEU A 274 -6.83 21.10 -23.27
N LEU A 275 -5.75 20.49 -23.77
CA LEU A 275 -5.43 19.08 -23.52
C LEU A 275 -4.85 18.82 -22.12
N SER A 276 -4.52 19.87 -21.38
CA SER A 276 -4.13 19.79 -19.96
C SER A 276 -5.31 19.95 -19.01
N GLN A 277 -6.53 20.22 -19.52
CA GLN A 277 -7.71 20.30 -18.66
C GLN A 277 -8.08 18.91 -18.13
N PRO A 278 -8.49 18.76 -16.85
CA PRO A 278 -8.81 17.47 -16.25
C PRO A 278 -9.84 16.65 -17.05
N ALA A 279 -10.81 17.31 -17.69
CA ALA A 279 -11.85 16.66 -18.48
C ALA A 279 -11.36 16.02 -19.80
N LEU A 280 -10.23 16.48 -20.35
CA LEU A 280 -9.68 16.02 -21.64
C LEU A 280 -8.30 15.37 -21.52
N ARG A 281 -7.69 15.44 -20.33
CA ARG A 281 -6.42 14.81 -20.00
C ARG A 281 -6.66 13.33 -19.72
N VAL A 282 -6.07 12.47 -20.54
CA VAL A 282 -6.07 11.01 -20.32
C VAL A 282 -4.69 10.64 -19.85
N GLU A 283 -4.59 10.21 -18.59
CA GLU A 283 -3.37 9.70 -17.99
C GLU A 283 -3.51 8.18 -17.80
N VAL A 284 -2.74 7.41 -18.55
CA VAL A 284 -2.74 5.94 -18.48
C VAL A 284 -1.46 5.49 -17.79
N ASP A 285 -1.58 4.85 -16.63
CA ASP A 285 -0.47 4.19 -15.97
C ASP A 285 -0.17 2.87 -16.69
N ALA A 286 0.91 2.84 -17.48
CA ALA A 286 1.32 1.68 -18.25
C ALA A 286 2.16 0.70 -17.42
N THR A 287 2.50 1.01 -16.17
CA THR A 287 3.30 0.10 -15.35
C THR A 287 2.52 -1.18 -15.05
N LYS A 288 3.19 -2.33 -15.10
CA LYS A 288 2.71 -3.67 -14.71
C LYS A 288 2.14 -3.68 -13.29
N THR A 289 2.67 -2.82 -12.42
CA THR A 289 2.21 -2.65 -11.04
C THR A 289 1.11 -1.62 -10.87
N ARG A 290 0.88 -0.75 -11.87
CA ARG A 290 0.10 0.50 -11.78
C ARG A 290 0.35 1.32 -10.51
N ALA A 291 1.62 1.52 -10.17
CA ALA A 291 2.06 2.16 -8.92
C ALA A 291 1.61 3.62 -8.74
N TYR A 292 1.10 4.26 -9.80
CA TYR A 292 0.68 5.66 -9.84
C TYR A 292 -0.83 5.81 -10.10
N SER A 293 -1.58 4.72 -10.01
CA SER A 293 -3.04 4.70 -10.08
C SER A 293 -3.62 3.88 -8.94
N LEU A 294 -4.85 4.21 -8.54
CA LEU A 294 -5.57 3.40 -7.56
C LEU A 294 -5.63 1.95 -8.02
N ALA A 295 -5.57 1.03 -7.07
CA ALA A 295 -5.72 -0.38 -7.38
C ALA A 295 -7.06 -0.61 -8.09
N PRO A 296 -7.13 -1.53 -9.07
CA PRO A 296 -8.38 -1.79 -9.78
C PRO A 296 -9.55 -2.06 -8.84
N ALA A 297 -9.32 -2.84 -7.78
CA ALA A 297 -10.30 -3.12 -6.73
C ALA A 297 -10.70 -1.87 -5.93
N THR A 298 -9.77 -0.96 -5.63
CA THR A 298 -10.07 0.32 -4.98
C THR A 298 -10.91 1.19 -5.91
N SER A 299 -10.52 1.34 -7.18
CA SER A 299 -11.30 2.13 -8.15
C SER A 299 -12.71 1.57 -8.35
N GLU A 300 -12.87 0.25 -8.47
CA GLU A 300 -14.17 -0.40 -8.56
C GLU A 300 -15.02 -0.18 -7.30
N LEU A 301 -14.42 -0.31 -6.12
CA LEU A 301 -15.05 0.02 -4.84
C LEU A 301 -15.55 1.47 -4.83
N LEU A 302 -14.68 2.43 -5.17
CA LEU A 302 -15.00 3.86 -5.13
C LEU A 302 -16.10 4.23 -6.14
N HIS A 303 -16.05 3.67 -7.36
CA HIS A 303 -17.10 3.89 -8.36
C HIS A 303 -18.46 3.30 -7.94
N GLY A 304 -18.45 2.22 -7.15
CA GLY A 304 -19.66 1.60 -6.62
C GLY A 304 -20.32 2.37 -5.46
N LEU A 305 -19.63 3.35 -4.86
CA LEU A 305 -20.16 4.10 -3.72
C LEU A 305 -21.28 5.06 -4.13
N GLN A 306 -22.39 5.01 -3.40
CA GLN A 306 -23.51 5.93 -3.53
C GLN A 306 -23.63 6.81 -2.28
N GLY A 307 -24.20 8.01 -2.45
CA GLY A 307 -24.35 9.01 -1.39
C GLY A 307 -23.09 9.84 -1.16
N LYS A 308 -23.13 10.73 -0.17
CA LYS A 308 -21.98 11.56 0.21
C LYS A 308 -21.03 10.73 1.10
N TRP A 309 -19.76 10.76 0.76
CA TRP A 309 -18.69 10.12 1.53
C TRP A 309 -17.66 11.16 1.94
N GLN A 310 -17.12 11.05 3.15
CA GLN A 310 -16.06 11.90 3.66
C GLN A 310 -14.86 11.03 4.04
N VAL A 311 -13.68 11.41 3.56
CA VAL A 311 -12.39 10.78 3.89
C VAL A 311 -11.47 11.88 4.42
N LEU A 312 -11.48 12.05 5.74
CA LEU A 312 -10.84 13.16 6.42
C LEU A 312 -9.59 12.67 7.13
N LEU A 313 -8.47 13.33 6.87
CA LEU A 313 -7.21 12.99 7.51
C LEU A 313 -6.73 14.15 8.37
N PHE A 314 -6.78 13.99 9.68
CA PHE A 314 -6.26 14.93 10.67
C PHE A 314 -4.81 14.58 10.97
N VAL A 315 -3.86 15.45 10.61
CA VAL A 315 -2.42 15.25 10.87
C VAL A 315 -1.77 16.59 11.15
N ASP A 316 -1.01 16.66 12.25
CA ASP A 316 -0.09 17.76 12.53
C ASP A 316 1.10 17.71 11.57
N ALA A 317 1.14 18.61 10.58
CA ALA A 317 2.16 18.57 9.54
C ALA A 317 3.58 18.83 10.07
N SER A 318 3.72 19.40 11.27
CA SER A 318 5.03 19.65 11.89
C SER A 318 5.72 18.36 12.37
N GLN A 319 4.96 17.29 12.59
CA GLN A 319 5.44 16.01 13.14
C GLN A 319 5.57 14.89 12.09
N ALA A 320 5.33 15.19 10.82
CA ALA A 320 5.36 14.23 9.72
C ALA A 320 6.37 14.62 8.62
N ASP A 321 6.88 13.64 7.88
CA ASP A 321 7.76 13.87 6.73
C ASP A 321 6.97 14.50 5.56
N PRO A 322 7.39 15.67 5.02
CA PRO A 322 6.72 16.31 3.88
C PRO A 322 6.61 15.45 2.62
N ALA A 323 7.55 14.51 2.40
CA ALA A 323 7.50 13.60 1.27
C ALA A 323 6.39 12.55 1.44
N VAL A 324 6.16 12.12 2.68
CA VAL A 324 5.08 11.19 3.04
C VAL A 324 3.73 11.89 2.87
N LEU A 325 3.57 13.09 3.45
CA LEU A 325 2.32 13.85 3.32
C LEU A 325 1.91 14.06 1.86
N ARG A 326 2.86 14.38 0.98
CA ARG A 326 2.59 14.54 -0.46
C ARG A 326 2.05 13.27 -1.11
N GLN A 327 2.59 12.10 -0.76
CA GLN A 327 2.11 10.82 -1.32
C GLN A 327 0.65 10.53 -0.94
N ILE A 328 0.20 11.03 0.22
CA ILE A 328 -1.17 10.78 0.67
C ILE A 328 -2.11 11.83 0.13
N ASP A 329 -1.66 13.08 0.05
CA ASP A 329 -2.41 14.11 -0.65
C ASP A 329 -2.70 13.64 -2.10
N GLU A 330 -1.73 12.99 -2.77
CA GLU A 330 -1.94 12.34 -4.08
C GLU A 330 -3.00 11.20 -4.05
N VAL A 331 -3.03 10.37 -3.01
CA VAL A 331 -4.02 9.29 -2.88
C VAL A 331 -5.42 9.86 -2.63
N LEU A 332 -5.55 10.85 -1.74
CA LEU A 332 -6.82 11.52 -1.44
C LEU A 332 -7.36 12.25 -2.68
N GLU A 333 -6.50 12.92 -3.45
CA GLU A 333 -6.87 13.54 -4.72
C GLU A 333 -7.42 12.51 -5.71
N ARG A 334 -6.75 11.35 -5.84
CA ARG A 334 -7.25 10.26 -6.70
C ARG A 334 -8.59 9.68 -6.24
N PHE A 335 -8.86 9.62 -4.94
CA PHE A 335 -10.15 9.17 -4.42
C PHE A 335 -11.27 10.12 -4.88
N ARG A 336 -11.04 11.44 -4.78
CA ARG A 336 -11.95 12.48 -5.27
C ARG A 336 -12.15 12.41 -6.79
N ASP A 337 -11.07 12.22 -7.54
CA ASP A 337 -11.14 12.14 -9.00
C ASP A 337 -11.89 10.88 -9.47
N SER A 338 -11.76 9.77 -8.73
CA SER A 338 -12.48 8.54 -9.02
C SER A 338 -13.99 8.66 -8.79
N ASN A 339 -14.43 9.40 -7.77
CA ASN A 339 -15.84 9.62 -7.49
C ASN A 339 -16.06 11.00 -6.86
N SER A 340 -16.74 11.88 -7.60
CA SER A 340 -17.02 13.26 -7.18
C SER A 340 -17.92 13.37 -5.93
N ALA A 341 -18.56 12.28 -5.49
CA ALA A 341 -19.35 12.24 -4.27
C ALA A 341 -18.49 12.04 -2.99
N ILE A 342 -17.19 11.81 -3.15
CA ILE A 342 -16.22 11.63 -2.06
C ILE A 342 -15.51 12.96 -1.81
N ASP A 343 -15.63 13.48 -0.58
CA ASP A 343 -14.83 14.59 -0.08
C ASP A 343 -13.61 14.03 0.67
N ALA A 344 -12.47 13.91 -0.02
CA ALA A 344 -11.22 13.41 0.55
C ALA A 344 -10.19 14.54 0.71
N ARG A 345 -9.80 14.85 1.96
CA ARG A 345 -8.87 15.95 2.25
C ARG A 345 -8.10 15.76 3.54
N ARG A 346 -6.88 16.29 3.57
CA ARG A 346 -6.07 16.44 4.77
C ARG A 346 -6.37 17.77 5.45
N ILE A 347 -6.48 17.75 6.77
CA ILE A 347 -6.72 18.90 7.63
C ILE A 347 -5.63 18.90 8.70
N ASP A 348 -4.94 20.03 8.87
CA ASP A 348 -3.96 20.20 9.94
C ASP A 348 -4.62 20.90 11.14
N PRO A 349 -4.81 20.22 12.28
CA PRO A 349 -5.40 20.85 13.46
C PRO A 349 -4.50 21.90 14.12
N SER A 350 -3.18 21.87 13.88
CA SER A 350 -2.21 22.79 14.49
C SER A 350 -2.05 24.09 13.70
N ASP A 351 -2.45 24.09 12.43
CA ASP A 351 -2.40 25.25 11.53
C ASP A 351 -3.61 26.19 11.73
N PRO A 352 -3.39 27.47 12.11
CA PRO A 352 -4.47 28.45 12.26
C PRO A 352 -5.32 28.64 11.00
N ALA A 353 -4.75 28.48 9.80
CA ALA A 353 -5.49 28.63 8.55
C ALA A 353 -6.50 27.49 8.31
N SER A 354 -6.24 26.32 8.89
CA SER A 354 -7.04 25.10 8.73
C SER A 354 -8.06 24.89 9.86
N SER A 355 -8.04 25.73 10.90
CA SER A 355 -8.94 25.66 12.07
C SER A 355 -10.43 25.66 11.71
N GLY A 356 -10.86 26.52 10.80
CA GLY A 356 -12.26 26.56 10.35
C GLY A 356 -12.70 25.28 9.63
N ALA A 357 -11.81 24.70 8.81
CA ALA A 357 -12.09 23.44 8.11
C ALA A 357 -12.14 22.25 9.09
N PHE A 358 -11.34 22.30 10.16
CA PHE A 358 -11.36 21.30 11.24
C PHE A 358 -12.69 21.33 12.01
N GLU A 359 -13.16 22.51 12.43
CA GLU A 359 -14.43 22.67 13.13
C GLU A 359 -15.62 22.26 12.25
N GLU A 360 -15.63 22.65 10.97
CA GLU A 360 -16.67 22.27 10.01
C GLU A 360 -16.74 20.74 9.84
N ALA A 361 -15.58 20.09 9.67
CA ALA A 361 -15.48 18.65 9.53
C ALA A 361 -16.03 17.91 10.76
N LEU A 362 -15.66 18.37 11.96
CA LEU A 362 -16.12 17.77 13.21
C LEU A 362 -17.64 17.97 13.40
N ALA A 363 -18.14 19.17 13.11
CA ALA A 363 -19.57 19.48 13.20
C ALA A 363 -20.40 18.60 12.26
N SER A 364 -19.90 18.34 11.03
CA SER A 364 -20.54 17.42 10.08
C SER A 364 -20.62 16.00 10.64
N LEU A 365 -19.51 15.46 11.17
CA LEU A 365 -19.47 14.10 11.71
C LEU A 365 -20.39 13.93 12.93
N VAL A 366 -20.47 14.95 13.79
CA VAL A 366 -21.38 14.95 14.95
C VAL A 366 -22.84 15.06 14.51
N ALA A 367 -23.14 15.89 13.51
CA ALA A 367 -24.49 16.05 12.98
C ALA A 367 -25.06 14.73 12.43
N ASP A 368 -24.23 13.94 11.73
CA ASP A 368 -24.62 12.65 11.18
C ASP A 368 -25.02 11.62 12.26
N ARG A 369 -24.51 11.76 13.50
CA ARG A 369 -24.82 10.87 14.63
C ARG A 369 -25.55 11.56 15.78
N ALA A 370 -26.18 12.71 15.52
CA ALA A 370 -26.85 13.50 16.54
C ALA A 370 -27.94 12.72 17.31
N THR A 371 -28.69 11.84 16.63
CA THR A 371 -29.74 11.03 17.25
C THR A 371 -29.20 9.98 18.23
N ASP A 372 -28.13 9.27 17.83
CA ASP A 372 -27.50 8.26 18.68
C ASP A 372 -26.82 8.92 19.90
N LEU A 373 -26.14 10.04 19.66
CA LEU A 373 -25.51 10.84 20.71
C LEU A 373 -26.58 11.34 21.71
N ALA A 374 -27.69 11.90 21.23
CA ALA A 374 -28.77 12.36 22.10
C ALA A 374 -29.36 11.23 22.96
N ARG A 375 -29.53 10.02 22.40
CA ARG A 375 -30.00 8.85 23.15
C ARG A 375 -29.02 8.45 24.24
N ALA A 376 -27.72 8.39 23.93
CA ALA A 376 -26.70 8.01 24.90
C ALA A 376 -26.54 9.07 26.01
N THR A 377 -26.59 10.36 25.66
CA THR A 377 -26.58 11.46 26.63
C THR A 377 -27.80 11.41 27.57
N ALA A 378 -28.99 11.13 27.03
CA ALA A 378 -30.20 11.00 27.85
C ALA A 378 -30.11 9.81 28.84
N ALA A 379 -29.57 8.67 28.40
CA ALA A 379 -29.35 7.51 29.26
C ALA A 379 -28.32 7.79 30.37
N ILE A 380 -27.23 8.51 30.07
CA ILE A 380 -26.25 8.95 31.07
C ILE A 380 -26.89 9.91 32.08
N GLN A 381 -27.70 10.87 31.63
CA GLN A 381 -28.43 11.78 32.51
C GLN A 381 -29.41 11.03 33.42
N SER A 382 -30.13 10.04 32.88
CA SER A 382 -31.00 9.14 33.64
C SER A 382 -30.19 8.38 34.71
N GLY A 383 -29.05 7.79 34.33
CA GLY A 383 -28.14 7.14 35.28
C GLY A 383 -27.64 8.08 36.38
N LEU A 384 -27.21 9.29 36.03
CA LEU A 384 -26.79 10.30 37.02
C LEU A 384 -27.91 10.66 38.01
N SER A 385 -29.17 10.66 37.57
CA SER A 385 -30.31 10.88 38.47
C SER A 385 -30.50 9.73 39.47
N VAL A 386 -30.33 8.46 39.04
CA VAL A 386 -30.35 7.29 39.92
C VAL A 386 -29.20 7.33 40.92
N TYR A 387 -28.02 7.77 40.48
CA TYR A 387 -26.87 7.98 41.35
C TYR A 387 -27.10 9.08 42.37
N ASP A 388 -27.74 10.19 42.00
CA ASP A 388 -28.09 11.27 42.93
C ASP A 388 -29.08 10.80 44.01
N GLU A 389 -30.09 9.99 43.64
CA GLU A 389 -31.00 9.36 44.61
C GLU A 389 -30.23 8.47 45.61
N PHE A 390 -29.32 7.63 45.11
CA PHE A 390 -28.48 6.78 45.94
C PHE A 390 -27.57 7.58 46.87
N ARG A 391 -26.97 8.65 46.38
CA ARG A 391 -26.09 9.52 47.17
C ARG A 391 -26.86 10.24 48.27
N ALA A 392 -28.03 10.79 47.95
CA ALA A 392 -28.91 11.42 48.93
C ALA A 392 -29.30 10.43 50.05
N GLU A 393 -29.58 9.18 49.68
CA GLU A 393 -29.83 8.12 50.65
C GLU A 393 -28.57 7.88 51.50
N SER A 394 -27.41 7.71 50.87
CA SER A 394 -26.11 7.42 51.51
C SER A 394 -25.69 8.43 52.57
N THR A 395 -26.13 9.68 52.50
CA THR A 395 -25.86 10.70 53.52
C THR A 395 -26.61 10.45 54.84
N SER A 396 -27.81 9.88 54.79
CA SER A 396 -28.69 9.69 55.97
C SER A 396 -28.49 8.35 56.71
N GLN A 397 -27.83 7.39 56.05
CA GLN A 397 -27.78 5.98 56.49
C GLN A 397 -26.66 5.65 57.52
N PRO A 398 -25.44 6.24 57.48
CA PRO A 398 -24.30 5.81 58.31
C PRO A 398 -24.51 5.95 59.82
N ALA A 399 -25.16 7.02 60.28
CA ALA A 399 -25.38 7.27 61.71
C ALA A 399 -26.21 6.16 62.36
N GLY A 400 -27.29 5.73 61.70
CA GLY A 400 -28.13 4.63 62.18
C GLY A 400 -27.43 3.27 62.17
N LEU A 401 -26.58 2.99 61.17
CA LEU A 401 -25.82 1.74 61.10
C LEU A 401 -24.73 1.66 62.18
N ARG A 402 -24.03 2.77 62.45
CA ARG A 402 -23.03 2.84 63.53
C ARG A 402 -23.67 2.70 64.90
N ALA A 403 -24.83 3.34 65.11
CA ALA A 403 -25.59 3.19 66.36
C ALA A 403 -26.05 1.74 66.58
N ALA A 404 -26.48 1.04 65.52
CA ALA A 404 -26.83 -0.38 65.58
C ALA A 404 -25.61 -1.28 65.86
N ALA A 405 -24.46 -0.98 65.23
CA ALA A 405 -23.22 -1.72 65.43
C ALA A 405 -22.67 -1.61 66.86
N GLN A 406 -22.77 -0.43 67.48
CA GLN A 406 -22.30 -0.18 68.85
C GLN A 406 -23.05 -0.99 69.92
N GLN A 407 -24.26 -1.48 69.61
CA GLN A 407 -25.07 -2.29 70.51
C GLN A 407 -24.70 -3.79 70.47
N LEU A 408 -23.75 -4.18 69.62
CA LEU A 408 -23.28 -5.55 69.44
C LEU A 408 -21.85 -5.71 69.99
N ALA A 409 -21.51 -6.92 70.45
CA ALA A 409 -20.15 -7.24 70.90
C ALA A 409 -19.11 -7.02 69.79
N ALA A 410 -17.90 -6.61 70.15
CA ALA A 410 -16.81 -6.29 69.21
C ALA A 410 -16.42 -7.47 68.30
N GLU A 411 -16.63 -8.70 68.76
CA GLU A 411 -16.32 -9.94 68.01
C GLU A 411 -17.44 -10.40 67.07
N SER A 412 -18.61 -9.75 67.11
CA SER A 412 -19.78 -10.17 66.32
C SER A 412 -19.55 -9.98 64.81
N PRO A 413 -19.80 -10.99 63.96
CA PRO A 413 -19.73 -10.85 62.51
C PRO A 413 -20.75 -9.83 61.99
N VAL A 414 -21.93 -9.73 62.62
CA VAL A 414 -22.99 -8.77 62.27
C VAL A 414 -22.54 -7.33 62.50
N ARG A 415 -21.78 -7.09 63.57
CA ARG A 415 -21.20 -5.77 63.85
C ARG A 415 -20.23 -5.34 62.75
N ARG A 416 -19.33 -6.23 62.33
CA ARG A 416 -18.37 -5.96 61.25
C ARG A 416 -19.09 -5.61 59.94
N THR A 417 -20.15 -6.35 59.58
CA THR A 417 -20.93 -6.08 58.38
C THR A 417 -21.65 -4.71 58.45
N LEU A 418 -22.22 -4.35 59.61
CA LEU A 418 -22.84 -3.03 59.80
C LEU A 418 -21.83 -1.88 59.74
N GLU A 419 -20.64 -2.06 60.32
CA GLU A 419 -19.54 -1.08 60.26
C GLU A 419 -19.01 -0.93 58.83
N GLN A 420 -18.86 -2.03 58.08
CA GLN A 420 -18.46 -2.02 56.67
C GLN A 420 -19.48 -1.29 55.78
N LEU A 421 -20.78 -1.56 55.94
CA LEU A 421 -21.83 -0.85 55.21
C LEU A 421 -21.87 0.64 55.60
N ALA A 422 -21.70 0.97 56.88
CA ALA A 422 -21.65 2.36 57.32
C ALA A 422 -20.43 3.12 56.77
N ALA A 423 -19.29 2.43 56.64
CA ALA A 423 -18.08 2.98 56.04
C ALA A 423 -18.26 3.23 54.54
N LEU A 424 -18.88 2.29 53.82
CA LEU A 424 -19.19 2.43 52.39
C LEU A 424 -20.08 3.64 52.11
N PHE A 425 -21.21 3.77 52.82
CA PHE A 425 -22.11 4.91 52.66
C PHE A 425 -21.45 6.25 53.05
N ALA A 426 -20.60 6.25 54.07
CA ALA A 426 -19.83 7.43 54.44
C ALA A 426 -18.83 7.83 53.34
N GLN A 427 -18.12 6.86 52.75
CA GLN A 427 -17.19 7.11 51.64
C GLN A 427 -17.91 7.71 50.43
N ILE A 428 -19.05 7.14 50.04
CA ILE A 428 -19.87 7.67 48.93
C ILE A 428 -20.39 9.08 49.25
N SER A 429 -20.72 9.37 50.50
CA SER A 429 -21.13 10.73 50.90
C SER A 429 -19.98 11.75 50.86
N THR A 430 -18.72 11.32 50.99
CA THR A 430 -17.54 12.20 50.95
C THR A 430 -17.00 12.37 49.53
N ASP A 431 -16.81 11.28 48.80
CA ASP A 431 -16.16 11.26 47.49
C ASP A 431 -17.17 11.31 46.32
N GLY A 432 -18.47 11.17 46.61
CA GLY A 432 -19.48 10.96 45.58
C GLY A 432 -19.76 12.15 44.67
N GLU A 433 -19.43 13.38 45.09
CA GLU A 433 -19.46 14.57 44.21
C GLU A 433 -18.33 14.54 43.18
N GLU A 434 -17.17 13.99 43.53
CA GLU A 434 -16.04 13.90 42.61
C GLU A 434 -16.33 12.91 41.48
N PHE A 435 -16.90 11.74 41.82
CA PHE A 435 -17.37 10.77 40.83
C PHE A 435 -18.39 11.39 39.87
N LYS A 436 -19.39 12.12 40.38
CA LYS A 436 -20.38 12.81 39.55
C LYS A 436 -19.73 13.83 38.63
N ARG A 437 -18.82 14.66 39.17
CA ARG A 437 -18.09 15.67 38.39
C ARG A 437 -17.32 15.01 37.26
N GLN A 438 -16.61 13.91 37.53
CA GLN A 438 -15.86 13.16 36.54
C GLN A 438 -16.76 12.65 35.40
N VAL A 439 -17.90 12.02 35.72
CA VAL A 439 -18.85 11.53 34.70
C VAL A 439 -19.42 12.68 33.86
N VAL A 440 -19.75 13.81 34.50
CA VAL A 440 -20.25 15.00 33.79
C VAL A 440 -19.19 15.63 32.90
N GLU A 441 -17.94 15.71 33.34
CA GLU A 441 -16.82 16.20 32.53
C GLU A 441 -16.55 15.31 31.31
N LEU A 442 -16.61 13.99 31.48
CA LEU A 442 -16.48 13.04 30.36
C LEU A 442 -17.57 13.26 29.30
N SER A 443 -18.78 13.62 29.71
CA SER A 443 -19.92 13.87 28.80
C SER A 443 -19.89 15.21 28.04
N LYS A 444 -18.89 16.08 28.28
CA LYS A 444 -18.77 17.42 27.69
C LYS A 444 -17.54 17.56 26.80
N THR A 445 -17.56 18.52 25.89
CA THR A 445 -16.40 18.95 25.09
C THR A 445 -15.51 19.91 25.87
N SER A 446 -14.20 19.86 25.66
CA SER A 446 -13.21 20.75 26.29
C SER A 446 -12.11 21.15 25.29
N VAL A 447 -11.24 22.09 25.68
CA VAL A 447 -10.11 22.53 24.83
C VAL A 447 -9.15 21.37 24.50
N THR A 448 -8.97 20.44 25.44
CA THR A 448 -8.10 19.27 25.26
C THR A 448 -8.84 18.07 24.68
N ARG A 449 -10.17 18.13 24.57
CA ARG A 449 -11.01 17.05 24.07
C ARG A 449 -12.13 17.59 23.17
N PRO A 450 -11.95 17.54 21.84
CA PRO A 450 -12.89 18.14 20.90
C PRO A 450 -14.25 17.41 20.83
N LEU A 451 -14.35 16.18 21.33
CA LEU A 451 -15.57 15.36 21.34
C LEU A 451 -15.90 14.84 22.76
N PRO A 452 -17.18 14.66 23.12
CA PRO A 452 -17.54 14.03 24.39
C PRO A 452 -17.11 12.55 24.41
N ASP A 453 -16.79 12.03 25.60
CA ASP A 453 -16.43 10.63 25.87
C ASP A 453 -17.59 9.93 26.57
N ILE A 454 -18.57 9.55 25.75
CA ILE A 454 -19.81 8.93 26.18
C ILE A 454 -19.52 7.51 26.70
N GLU A 455 -18.62 6.78 26.04
CA GLU A 455 -18.19 5.45 26.46
C GLU A 455 -17.55 5.45 27.85
N GLY A 456 -16.67 6.41 28.13
CA GLY A 456 -16.05 6.59 29.43
C GLY A 456 -17.07 6.89 30.53
N ALA A 457 -17.99 7.82 30.27
CA ALA A 457 -19.06 8.16 31.20
C ALA A 457 -20.00 6.97 31.47
N ARG A 458 -20.37 6.24 30.41
CA ARG A 458 -21.18 5.02 30.45
C ARG A 458 -20.51 3.93 31.27
N SER A 459 -19.25 3.62 30.96
CA SER A 459 -18.47 2.57 31.63
C SER A 459 -18.29 2.85 33.12
N ALA A 460 -18.03 4.12 33.49
CA ALA A 460 -17.94 4.53 34.88
C ALA A 460 -19.25 4.28 35.66
N LEU A 461 -20.41 4.65 35.07
CA LEU A 461 -21.72 4.39 35.67
C LEU A 461 -22.06 2.91 35.76
N VAL A 462 -21.84 2.14 34.68
CA VAL A 462 -22.10 0.68 34.65
C VAL A 462 -21.26 -0.04 35.70
N GLN A 463 -19.96 0.26 35.78
CA GLN A 463 -19.07 -0.33 36.77
C GLN A 463 -19.50 0.05 38.20
N GLY A 464 -19.83 1.32 38.43
CA GLY A 464 -20.35 1.80 39.72
C GLY A 464 -21.63 1.08 40.13
N PHE A 465 -22.65 1.05 39.26
CA PHE A 465 -23.93 0.40 39.52
C PHE A 465 -23.83 -1.10 39.72
N ARG A 466 -22.91 -1.78 39.03
CA ARG A 466 -22.62 -3.19 39.30
C ARG A 466 -22.15 -3.38 40.74
N VAL A 467 -21.14 -2.63 41.17
CA VAL A 467 -20.56 -2.77 42.51
C VAL A 467 -21.55 -2.35 43.61
N TRP A 468 -22.15 -1.17 43.50
CA TRP A 468 -23.05 -0.65 44.54
C TRP A 468 -24.40 -1.40 44.56
N GLY A 469 -24.93 -1.77 43.39
CA GLY A 469 -26.16 -2.55 43.27
C GLY A 469 -26.04 -3.93 43.91
N ASP A 470 -24.96 -4.66 43.63
CA ASP A 470 -24.70 -5.98 44.22
C ASP A 470 -24.54 -5.90 45.75
N GLN A 471 -23.87 -4.85 46.24
CA GLN A 471 -23.72 -4.60 47.67
C GLN A 471 -25.04 -4.28 48.37
N LEU A 472 -25.90 -3.44 47.76
CA LEU A 472 -27.22 -3.11 48.30
C LEU A 472 -28.17 -4.32 48.30
N SER A 473 -28.18 -5.10 47.21
CA SER A 473 -28.96 -6.34 47.10
C SER A 473 -28.52 -7.37 48.15
N SER A 474 -27.20 -7.54 48.31
CA SER A 474 -26.63 -8.42 49.33
C SER A 474 -26.98 -7.94 50.75
N ALA A 475 -26.90 -6.63 51.00
CA ALA A 475 -27.26 -6.03 52.29
C ALA A 475 -28.75 -6.22 52.61
N ALA A 476 -29.64 -6.01 51.64
CA ALA A 476 -31.08 -6.26 51.79
C ALA A 476 -31.38 -7.73 52.13
N THR A 477 -30.72 -8.66 51.43
CA THR A 477 -30.85 -10.10 51.68
C THR A 477 -30.40 -10.47 53.10
N LEU A 478 -29.25 -9.95 53.55
CA LEU A 478 -28.76 -10.16 54.91
C LEU A 478 -29.68 -9.54 55.97
N PHE A 479 -30.21 -8.34 55.72
CA PHE A 479 -31.14 -7.67 56.63
C PHE A 479 -32.48 -8.41 56.74
N ALA A 480 -32.95 -9.02 55.65
CA ALA A 480 -34.12 -9.89 55.65
C ALA A 480 -33.89 -11.16 56.50
N GLN A 481 -32.69 -11.75 56.46
CA GLN A 481 -32.32 -12.86 57.33
C GLN A 481 -32.26 -12.44 58.80
N TRP A 482 -31.67 -11.28 59.10
CA TRP A 482 -31.55 -10.75 60.46
C TRP A 482 -32.88 -10.38 61.10
N ARG A 483 -33.85 -9.91 60.31
CA ARG A 483 -35.23 -9.67 60.77
C ARG A 483 -35.84 -10.91 61.43
N GLY A 484 -35.54 -12.11 60.94
CA GLY A 484 -36.05 -13.39 61.45
C GLY A 484 -35.26 -13.98 62.64
N GLN A 485 -34.10 -13.41 63.00
CA GLN A 485 -33.23 -13.98 64.04
C GLN A 485 -33.56 -13.42 65.43
N THR A 486 -34.15 -14.25 66.29
CA THR A 486 -34.51 -13.90 67.67
C THR A 486 -33.32 -13.55 68.56
N ALA A 487 -32.12 -14.06 68.22
CA ALA A 487 -30.87 -13.84 68.94
C ALA A 487 -30.28 -12.41 68.80
N LEU A 488 -30.73 -11.62 67.81
CA LEU A 488 -30.27 -10.24 67.62
C LEU A 488 -31.07 -9.25 68.48
N ALA A 489 -30.45 -8.13 68.87
CA ALA A 489 -31.13 -7.07 69.61
C ALA A 489 -32.31 -6.48 68.80
N GLN A 490 -33.42 -6.14 69.48
CA GLN A 490 -34.64 -5.64 68.82
C GLN A 490 -34.39 -4.36 68.01
N SER A 491 -33.50 -3.50 68.48
CA SER A 491 -33.04 -2.28 67.80
C SER A 491 -32.36 -2.58 66.45
N VAL A 492 -31.51 -3.60 66.38
CA VAL A 492 -30.84 -4.03 65.15
C VAL A 492 -31.85 -4.62 64.17
N ARG A 493 -32.82 -5.42 64.64
CA ARG A 493 -33.92 -5.94 63.82
C ARG A 493 -34.81 -4.83 63.26
N ASN A 494 -35.11 -3.81 64.05
CA ASN A 494 -35.93 -2.67 63.62
C ASN A 494 -35.22 -1.84 62.54
N ILE A 495 -33.91 -1.59 62.71
CA ILE A 495 -33.09 -0.86 61.74
C ILE A 495 -32.90 -1.67 60.44
N ALA A 496 -32.71 -2.98 60.54
CA ALA A 496 -32.66 -3.85 59.36
C ALA A 496 -34.00 -3.82 58.61
N SER A 497 -35.11 -3.98 59.33
CA SER A 497 -36.45 -4.04 58.74
C SER A 497 -36.88 -2.75 58.04
N SER A 498 -36.48 -1.59 58.55
CA SER A 498 -36.86 -0.29 57.95
C SER A 498 -36.09 0.05 56.67
N ARG A 499 -34.99 -0.67 56.37
CA ARG A 499 -34.07 -0.35 55.26
C ARG A 499 -34.16 -1.31 54.07
N ILE A 500 -34.67 -2.53 54.27
CA ILE A 500 -34.78 -3.57 53.22
C ILE A 500 -35.45 -3.02 51.95
N ALA A 501 -36.68 -2.51 52.07
CA ALA A 501 -37.46 -2.06 50.92
C ALA A 501 -36.75 -0.95 50.13
N ARG A 502 -36.06 -0.04 50.83
CA ARG A 502 -35.34 1.06 50.20
C ARG A 502 -34.07 0.60 49.49
N TYR A 503 -33.33 -0.34 50.07
CA TYR A 503 -32.13 -0.91 49.44
C TYR A 503 -32.50 -1.76 48.21
N GLU A 504 -33.60 -2.53 48.28
CA GLU A 504 -34.13 -3.28 47.12
C GLU A 504 -34.60 -2.35 46.00
N GLU A 505 -35.30 -1.25 46.34
CA GLU A 505 -35.76 -0.26 45.36
C GLU A 505 -34.58 0.37 44.60
N ILE A 506 -33.56 0.86 45.33
CA ILE A 506 -32.38 1.49 44.73
C ILE A 506 -31.58 0.47 43.92
N ALA A 507 -31.37 -0.75 44.44
CA ALA A 507 -30.67 -1.81 43.71
C ALA A 507 -31.38 -2.18 42.40
N THR A 508 -32.72 -2.23 42.41
CA THR A 508 -33.53 -2.52 41.21
C THR A 508 -33.43 -1.39 40.19
N LYS A 509 -33.49 -0.12 40.63
CA LYS A 509 -33.28 1.05 39.75
C LYS A 509 -31.88 1.07 39.15
N MET A 510 -30.84 0.77 39.94
CA MET A 510 -29.46 0.65 39.45
C MET A 510 -29.31 -0.48 38.44
N LEU A 511 -29.93 -1.64 38.67
CA LEU A 511 -29.92 -2.75 37.72
C LEU A 511 -30.59 -2.38 36.40
N ALA A 512 -31.76 -1.74 36.45
CA ALA A 512 -32.48 -1.29 35.27
C ALA A 512 -31.65 -0.24 34.48
N SER A 513 -31.08 0.75 35.16
CA SER A 513 -30.23 1.76 34.53
C SER A 513 -28.96 1.15 33.94
N ARG A 514 -28.34 0.19 34.62
CA ARG A 514 -27.19 -0.56 34.10
C ARG A 514 -27.54 -1.30 32.81
N GLN A 515 -28.68 -2.00 32.79
CA GLN A 515 -29.14 -2.72 31.58
C GLN A 515 -29.41 -1.77 30.42
N GLU A 516 -30.02 -0.60 30.68
CA GLU A 516 -30.24 0.43 29.67
C GLU A 516 -28.91 0.97 29.11
N LEU A 517 -27.94 1.27 29.98
CA LEU A 517 -26.61 1.72 29.58
C LEU A 517 -25.83 0.65 28.80
N GLU A 518 -25.88 -0.62 29.24
CA GLU A 518 -25.26 -1.77 28.56
C GLU A 518 -25.90 -2.07 27.20
N ALA A 519 -27.18 -1.74 27.01
CA ALA A 519 -27.90 -1.93 25.75
C ALA A 519 -27.57 -0.87 24.69
N LEU A 520 -26.90 0.23 25.05
CA LEU A 520 -26.52 1.27 24.09
C LEU A 520 -25.48 0.75 23.08
N PRO A 521 -25.62 1.09 21.78
CA PRO A 521 -24.58 0.80 20.81
C PRO A 521 -23.32 1.60 21.12
N THR A 522 -22.14 1.03 20.85
CA THR A 522 -20.87 1.76 20.92
C THR A 522 -20.86 2.87 19.87
N LEU A 523 -20.58 4.11 20.28
CA LEU A 523 -20.48 5.24 19.36
C LEU A 523 -19.09 5.30 18.75
N GLU A 524 -19.03 5.35 17.42
CA GLU A 524 -17.77 5.46 16.66
C GLU A 524 -17.05 6.80 16.95
N LEU A 525 -17.79 7.82 17.40
CA LEU A 525 -17.27 9.12 17.81
C LEU A 525 -16.37 9.07 19.06
N ASP A 526 -16.59 8.12 19.98
CA ASP A 526 -15.72 7.95 21.15
C ASP A 526 -14.32 7.44 20.76
N ALA A 527 -14.24 6.64 19.70
CA ALA A 527 -12.96 6.24 19.11
C ALA A 527 -12.26 7.45 18.47
N LEU A 528 -13.00 8.29 17.75
CA LEU A 528 -12.47 9.52 17.15
C LEU A 528 -11.94 10.48 18.21
N GLY A 529 -12.70 10.71 19.27
CA GLY A 529 -12.29 11.59 20.37
C GLY A 529 -10.98 11.13 21.01
N ARG A 530 -10.80 9.82 21.21
CA ARG A 530 -9.54 9.26 21.75
C ARG A 530 -8.34 9.45 20.83
N GLU A 531 -8.51 9.26 19.53
CA GLU A 531 -7.41 9.45 18.57
C GLU A 531 -7.08 10.94 18.37
N LEU A 532 -8.08 11.82 18.33
CA LEU A 532 -7.88 13.28 18.19
C LEU A 532 -7.14 13.92 19.37
N VAL A 533 -7.23 13.36 20.58
CA VAL A 533 -6.42 13.80 21.73
C VAL A 533 -4.92 13.69 21.43
N ASN A 534 -4.53 12.74 20.58
CA ASN A 534 -3.14 12.57 20.16
C ASN A 534 -2.75 13.46 18.96
N GLY A 535 -3.67 14.29 18.44
CA GLY A 535 -3.45 15.24 17.34
C GLY A 535 -3.53 14.63 15.93
N GLU A 536 -3.83 13.33 15.80
CA GLU A 536 -3.79 12.65 14.52
C GLU A 536 -4.87 11.56 14.42
N ALA A 537 -5.70 11.60 13.37
CA ALA A 537 -6.72 10.59 13.12
C ALA A 537 -7.11 10.56 11.63
N ALA A 538 -7.44 9.38 11.10
CA ALA A 538 -8.10 9.26 9.81
C ALA A 538 -9.53 8.80 10.00
N VAL A 539 -10.46 9.48 9.33
CA VAL A 539 -11.89 9.23 9.45
C VAL A 539 -12.47 8.98 8.08
N VAL A 540 -13.16 7.86 7.94
CA VAL A 540 -13.99 7.57 6.79
C VAL A 540 -15.44 7.56 7.27
N ALA A 541 -16.28 8.38 6.65
CA ALA A 541 -17.70 8.45 6.96
C ALA A 541 -18.53 8.30 5.67
N GLY A 542 -19.58 7.49 5.74
CA GLY A 542 -20.45 7.21 4.60
C GLY A 542 -21.60 6.30 5.01
N ALA A 543 -22.72 6.37 4.29
CA ALA A 543 -23.91 5.55 4.56
C ALA A 543 -24.38 5.56 6.05
N GLY A 544 -24.17 6.67 6.76
CA GLY A 544 -24.55 6.84 8.17
C GLY A 544 -23.63 6.16 9.20
N ARG A 545 -22.48 5.59 8.78
CA ARG A 545 -21.48 4.98 9.67
C ARG A 545 -20.14 5.69 9.57
N ILE A 546 -19.34 5.58 10.62
CA ILE A 546 -18.02 6.20 10.75
C ILE A 546 -17.00 5.11 11.10
N SER A 547 -15.93 5.01 10.31
CA SER A 547 -14.77 4.20 10.62
C SER A 547 -13.60 5.12 10.96
N VAL A 548 -13.10 4.99 12.18
CA VAL A 548 -11.92 5.72 12.67
C VAL A 548 -10.70 4.83 12.56
N VAL A 549 -9.69 5.32 11.88
CA VAL A 549 -8.39 4.67 11.75
C VAL A 549 -7.35 5.52 12.48
N PRO A 550 -6.60 4.95 13.43
CA PRO A 550 -5.46 5.63 14.05
C PRO A 550 -4.45 6.09 13.00
N ALA A 551 -4.03 7.35 13.06
CA ALA A 551 -3.15 7.93 12.03
C ALA A 551 -1.80 7.24 11.93
N TRP A 552 -1.29 6.66 13.02
CA TRP A 552 -0.03 5.90 13.02
C TRP A 552 -0.03 4.70 12.06
N ARG A 553 -1.21 4.19 11.71
CA ARG A 553 -1.40 3.11 10.72
C ARG A 553 -1.22 3.60 9.29
N ILE A 554 -1.30 4.91 9.08
CA ILE A 554 -1.13 5.56 7.79
C ILE A 554 0.26 6.23 7.73
N PHE A 555 0.75 6.89 8.79
CA PHE A 555 2.11 7.47 8.91
C PHE A 555 2.74 7.23 10.29
N PRO A 556 4.01 6.84 10.40
CA PRO A 556 4.71 6.80 11.67
C PRO A 556 5.12 8.22 12.09
N ARG A 557 5.05 8.52 13.38
CA ARG A 557 5.55 9.78 13.95
C ARG A 557 7.06 9.89 13.78
N LEU A 558 7.59 11.09 13.51
CA LEU A 558 9.03 11.36 13.39
C LEU A 558 9.86 10.85 14.59
N ALA A 559 9.31 10.83 15.81
CA ALA A 559 9.99 10.30 17.00
C ALA A 559 10.17 8.77 17.00
N ALA A 560 9.35 8.03 16.23
CA ALA A 560 9.49 6.58 16.03
C ALA A 560 10.49 6.22 14.91
N ALA A 561 10.99 7.21 14.16
CA ALA A 561 11.91 7.02 13.04
C ALA A 561 13.40 6.91 13.45
N GLN A 562 13.72 7.04 14.75
CA GLN A 562 15.11 6.91 15.25
C GLN A 562 15.51 5.48 15.63
N GLY A 563 14.59 4.51 15.58
CA GLY A 563 14.91 3.10 15.70
C GLY A 563 15.18 2.49 14.33
N THR A 564 16.32 1.82 14.16
CA THR A 564 16.62 1.00 12.96
C THR A 564 15.61 -0.15 12.74
N ASP A 565 14.76 -0.41 13.72
CA ASP A 565 13.71 -1.43 13.69
C ASP A 565 12.32 -0.76 13.56
N ARG A 566 11.89 -0.55 12.32
CA ARG A 566 10.53 -0.88 11.85
C ARG A 566 10.27 -0.38 10.43
N VAL A 567 9.93 -1.34 9.59
CA VAL A 567 8.83 -1.30 8.63
C VAL A 567 8.67 0.02 7.90
N SER A 568 9.54 0.22 6.95
CA SER A 568 9.46 1.32 6.02
C SER A 568 8.61 0.80 4.85
N TYR A 569 7.59 1.53 4.42
CA TYR A 569 6.78 1.22 3.23
C TYR A 569 6.74 2.41 2.28
N SER A 570 6.29 2.20 1.04
CA SER A 570 5.69 3.28 0.25
C SER A 570 4.37 3.72 0.91
N TRP A 571 4.36 4.85 1.61
CA TRP A 571 3.25 5.28 2.46
C TRP A 571 1.94 5.57 1.70
N GLY A 572 2.01 6.01 0.44
CA GLY A 572 0.81 6.15 -0.39
C GLY A 572 0.04 4.84 -0.59
N PHE A 573 0.76 3.72 -0.68
CA PHE A 573 0.18 2.40 -0.88
C PHE A 573 -0.54 1.89 0.39
N ARG A 574 0.10 2.06 1.55
CA ARG A 574 -0.51 1.73 2.86
C ARG A 574 -1.72 2.63 3.14
N GLY A 575 -1.63 3.92 2.80
CA GLY A 575 -2.75 4.83 2.92
C GLY A 575 -3.95 4.44 2.07
N GLU A 576 -3.74 4.03 0.82
CA GLU A 576 -4.81 3.49 -0.03
C GLU A 576 -5.45 2.23 0.59
N GLU A 577 -4.63 1.28 1.06
CA GLU A 577 -5.11 0.02 1.64
C GLU A 577 -5.96 0.26 2.90
N VAL A 578 -5.46 1.09 3.81
CA VAL A 578 -6.14 1.41 5.07
C VAL A 578 -7.43 2.18 4.83
N LEU A 579 -7.43 3.19 3.95
CA LEU A 579 -8.62 3.98 3.64
C LEU A 579 -9.66 3.17 2.87
N SER A 580 -9.25 2.38 1.88
CA SER A 580 -10.17 1.49 1.15
C SER A 580 -10.72 0.36 2.03
N GLY A 581 -9.93 -0.15 2.98
CA GLY A 581 -10.36 -1.08 4.01
C GLY A 581 -11.43 -0.48 4.92
N ALA A 582 -11.25 0.77 5.36
CA ALA A 582 -12.24 1.52 6.13
C ALA A 582 -13.53 1.81 5.34
N ILE A 583 -13.43 2.10 4.05
CA ILE A 583 -14.62 2.23 3.18
C ILE A 583 -15.36 0.90 3.08
N ARG A 584 -14.64 -0.22 2.89
CA ARG A 584 -15.22 -1.57 2.84
C ARG A 584 -15.89 -2.01 4.13
N SER A 585 -15.33 -1.62 5.27
CA SER A 585 -15.91 -1.95 6.58
C SER A 585 -17.28 -1.29 6.76
N ILE A 586 -17.46 -0.09 6.20
CA ILE A 586 -18.73 0.63 6.18
C ILE A 586 -19.70 0.05 5.13
N SER A 587 -19.24 -0.11 3.88
CA SER A 587 -20.11 -0.45 2.75
C SER A 587 -20.62 -1.89 2.78
N SER A 588 -19.82 -2.83 3.29
CA SER A 588 -20.14 -4.26 3.23
C SER A 588 -20.97 -4.78 4.41
N GLY A 589 -21.44 -3.88 5.29
CA GLY A 589 -22.40 -4.17 6.35
C GLY A 589 -21.84 -4.90 7.58
N SER A 590 -20.98 -5.91 7.37
CA SER A 590 -20.24 -6.63 8.43
C SER A 590 -18.92 -7.19 7.90
N MET A 591 -17.81 -6.78 8.51
CA MET A 591 -16.50 -7.38 8.25
C MET A 591 -16.34 -8.66 9.06
N PRO A 592 -15.66 -9.70 8.52
CA PRO A 592 -15.35 -10.89 9.28
C PRO A 592 -14.47 -10.57 10.50
N GLU A 593 -14.66 -11.34 11.54
CA GLU A 593 -13.88 -11.30 12.76
C GLU A 593 -12.87 -12.43 12.75
N VAL A 594 -11.60 -12.11 12.93
CA VAL A 594 -10.49 -13.03 12.86
C VAL A 594 -9.94 -13.24 14.25
N ILE A 595 -9.99 -14.47 14.72
CA ILE A 595 -9.60 -14.83 16.08
C ILE A 595 -8.32 -15.67 15.99
N PHE A 596 -7.22 -15.14 16.49
CA PHE A 596 -5.97 -15.89 16.62
C PHE A 596 -6.05 -16.77 17.88
N VAL A 597 -5.91 -18.08 17.70
CA VAL A 597 -5.99 -19.08 18.77
C VAL A 597 -4.62 -19.71 18.98
N HIS A 598 -4.03 -19.50 20.16
CA HIS A 598 -2.71 -20.05 20.50
C HIS A 598 -2.56 -20.30 22.01
N CYS A 599 -1.46 -20.98 22.40
CA CYS A 599 -1.14 -21.30 23.79
C CYS A 599 0.06 -20.52 24.36
N GLU A 600 0.67 -19.64 23.57
CA GLU A 600 1.81 -18.81 24.02
C GLU A 600 1.44 -17.92 25.21
N ARG A 601 2.42 -17.67 26.10
CA ARG A 601 2.18 -16.91 27.34
C ARG A 601 1.95 -15.44 27.09
N ASP A 602 2.74 -14.88 26.19
CA ASP A 602 2.70 -13.50 25.77
C ASP A 602 1.91 -13.40 24.47
N SER A 603 1.22 -12.28 24.27
CA SER A 603 0.46 -11.99 23.05
C SER A 603 1.33 -12.15 21.80
N LEU A 604 0.83 -12.87 20.81
CA LEU A 604 1.45 -12.99 19.49
C LEU A 604 1.11 -11.80 18.59
N LEU A 605 0.11 -11.00 18.94
CA LEU A 605 -0.31 -9.84 18.15
C LEU A 605 0.47 -8.56 18.50
N ARG A 606 1.40 -8.63 19.45
CA ARG A 606 2.28 -7.53 19.86
C ARG A 606 3.70 -7.76 19.35
N ALA A 607 4.22 -6.77 18.63
CA ALA A 607 5.55 -6.81 18.05
C ALA A 607 6.65 -7.02 19.12
N ARG A 608 7.59 -7.93 18.84
CA ARG A 608 8.74 -8.25 19.68
C ARG A 608 10.05 -7.94 18.96
N ALA A 609 11.16 -7.93 19.70
CA ALA A 609 12.47 -7.65 19.14
C ALA A 609 13.03 -8.81 18.29
N ASP A 610 12.59 -10.05 18.54
CA ASP A 610 13.04 -11.22 17.78
C ASP A 610 12.19 -11.52 16.54
N HIS A 611 11.15 -10.72 16.28
CA HIS A 611 10.23 -10.85 15.15
C HIS A 611 9.55 -12.23 15.02
N ASN A 612 9.54 -13.04 16.09
CA ASN A 612 8.86 -14.34 16.18
C ASN A 612 7.45 -14.19 16.75
N GLU A 613 6.68 -13.31 16.15
CA GLU A 613 5.30 -13.01 16.50
C GLU A 613 4.47 -12.79 15.23
N LEU A 614 3.17 -12.54 15.38
CA LEU A 614 2.19 -12.39 14.29
C LEU A 614 1.67 -10.95 14.16
N ALA A 615 2.38 -9.97 14.72
CA ALA A 615 1.95 -8.59 14.77
C ALA A 615 1.79 -7.96 13.37
N SER A 616 2.69 -8.27 12.44
CA SER A 616 2.66 -7.71 11.08
C SER A 616 1.45 -8.19 10.27
N VAL A 617 1.16 -9.49 10.32
CA VAL A 617 0.00 -10.08 9.63
C VAL A 617 -1.32 -9.67 10.26
N ALA A 618 -1.34 -9.49 11.58
CA ALA A 618 -2.50 -8.93 12.28
C ALA A 618 -2.73 -7.47 11.91
N ASP A 619 -1.68 -6.66 11.73
CA ASP A 619 -1.82 -5.29 11.24
C ASP A 619 -2.29 -5.26 9.78
N ALA A 620 -1.84 -6.19 8.93
CA ALA A 620 -2.32 -6.32 7.56
C ALA A 620 -3.84 -6.62 7.53
N LEU A 621 -4.31 -7.59 8.33
CA LEU A 621 -5.74 -7.89 8.49
C LEU A 621 -6.54 -6.67 8.96
N LYS A 622 -6.07 -5.99 10.00
CA LYS A 622 -6.71 -4.77 10.49
C LYS A 622 -6.69 -3.64 9.44
N SER A 623 -5.70 -3.60 8.55
CA SER A 623 -5.57 -2.56 7.50
C SER A 623 -6.54 -2.83 6.36
N ALA A 624 -6.74 -4.11 6.02
CA ALA A 624 -7.77 -4.56 5.12
C ALA A 624 -9.20 -4.44 5.69
N GLY A 625 -9.35 -3.99 6.94
CA GLY A 625 -10.64 -3.73 7.60
C GLY A 625 -11.21 -4.91 8.39
N PHE A 626 -10.48 -6.02 8.54
CA PHE A 626 -10.91 -7.14 9.38
C PHE A 626 -10.83 -6.77 10.87
N MET A 627 -11.78 -7.28 11.64
CA MET A 627 -11.69 -7.23 13.10
C MET A 627 -10.75 -8.33 13.56
N VAL A 628 -9.83 -8.05 14.48
CA VAL A 628 -8.83 -9.02 14.93
C VAL A 628 -8.85 -9.11 16.46
N GLU A 629 -9.04 -10.33 16.96
CA GLU A 629 -9.05 -10.70 18.37
C GLU A 629 -8.04 -11.83 18.64
N GLU A 630 -7.61 -11.96 19.89
CA GLU A 630 -6.70 -13.00 20.37
C GLU A 630 -7.39 -13.82 21.47
N TRP A 631 -7.38 -15.14 21.33
CA TRP A 631 -7.93 -16.07 22.31
C TRP A 631 -6.90 -17.10 22.75
N THR A 632 -6.70 -17.23 24.06
CA THR A 632 -5.79 -18.20 24.67
C THR A 632 -6.59 -19.23 25.49
N PRO A 633 -6.80 -20.45 24.96
CA PRO A 633 -7.53 -21.50 25.67
C PRO A 633 -6.97 -21.75 27.07
N GLY A 634 -7.85 -21.78 28.07
CA GLY A 634 -7.51 -22.02 29.48
C GLY A 634 -7.07 -20.78 30.28
N ARG A 635 -6.95 -19.60 29.66
CA ARG A 635 -6.67 -18.32 30.35
C ARG A 635 -7.67 -17.21 30.06
N GLY A 636 -8.38 -17.29 28.93
CA GLY A 636 -9.49 -16.40 28.61
C GLY A 636 -10.79 -17.16 28.34
N ASP A 637 -11.91 -16.47 28.46
CA ASP A 637 -13.21 -17.00 28.07
C ASP A 637 -13.27 -17.22 26.56
N ARG A 638 -14.00 -18.26 26.14
CA ARG A 638 -14.21 -18.53 24.72
C ARG A 638 -14.99 -17.36 24.09
N PRO A 639 -14.54 -16.82 22.93
CA PRO A 639 -15.28 -15.78 22.23
C PRO A 639 -16.71 -16.19 21.98
N THR A 640 -17.66 -15.30 22.28
CA THR A 640 -19.08 -15.58 22.09
C THR A 640 -19.41 -15.55 20.59
N LYS A 641 -20.14 -16.55 20.11
CA LYS A 641 -20.51 -16.63 18.69
C LYS A 641 -21.32 -15.41 18.27
N SER A 642 -20.78 -14.63 17.33
CA SER A 642 -21.47 -13.45 16.80
C SER A 642 -22.68 -13.86 15.95
N LYS A 643 -23.82 -13.20 16.16
CA LYS A 643 -25.02 -13.36 15.31
C LYS A 643 -24.94 -12.51 14.03
N VAL A 644 -23.99 -11.59 13.96
CA VAL A 644 -23.91 -10.56 12.90
C VAL A 644 -22.69 -10.75 12.01
N ARG A 645 -21.58 -11.26 12.56
CA ARG A 645 -20.30 -11.38 11.84
C ARG A 645 -19.89 -12.85 11.71
N THR A 646 -19.30 -13.21 10.59
CA THR A 646 -18.60 -14.49 10.44
C THR A 646 -17.30 -14.46 11.22
N GLN A 647 -17.11 -15.43 12.12
CA GLN A 647 -15.87 -15.59 12.89
C GLN A 647 -14.98 -16.61 12.19
N VAL A 648 -13.73 -16.24 11.89
CA VAL A 648 -12.69 -17.09 11.29
C VAL A 648 -11.60 -17.34 12.32
N TYR A 649 -11.30 -18.60 12.59
CA TYR A 649 -10.31 -18.97 13.60
C TYR A 649 -8.97 -19.33 12.95
N ILE A 650 -7.90 -18.63 13.35
CA ILE A 650 -6.53 -18.94 12.94
C ILE A 650 -5.85 -19.68 14.08
N ILE A 651 -5.63 -20.98 13.88
CA ILE A 651 -5.05 -21.86 14.88
C ILE A 651 -3.55 -21.93 14.66
N VAL A 652 -2.81 -21.46 15.67
CA VAL A 652 -1.35 -21.38 15.65
C VAL A 652 -0.81 -22.35 16.70
N PRO A 653 -0.06 -23.40 16.29
CA PRO A 653 0.56 -24.34 17.21
C PRO A 653 1.66 -23.63 18.00
N ALA A 654 2.13 -24.26 19.08
CA ALA A 654 3.21 -23.71 19.90
C ALA A 654 4.45 -23.40 19.04
N LEU A 655 4.96 -22.16 19.11
CA LEU A 655 6.09 -21.72 18.28
C LEU A 655 7.40 -22.38 18.72
N ARG A 656 7.49 -22.74 20.01
CA ARG A 656 8.65 -23.45 20.58
C ARG A 656 8.20 -24.69 21.33
N ARG A 657 8.47 -25.86 20.75
CA ARG A 657 8.27 -27.15 21.41
C ARG A 657 9.59 -27.68 21.95
N ALA A 658 9.81 -27.51 23.25
CA ALA A 658 11.05 -27.93 23.94
C ALA A 658 11.00 -29.37 24.47
N GLN A 659 9.80 -29.97 24.59
CA GLN A 659 9.57 -31.28 25.19
C GLN A 659 8.83 -32.20 24.21
N LEU A 660 9.04 -33.50 24.37
CA LEU A 660 8.38 -34.52 23.52
C LEU A 660 6.87 -34.56 23.80
N ASP A 661 6.49 -34.49 25.07
CA ASP A 661 5.09 -34.46 25.52
C ASP A 661 4.45 -33.08 25.30
N LEU A 662 3.16 -33.11 24.96
CA LEU A 662 2.35 -31.88 24.86
C LEU A 662 2.17 -31.28 26.25
N SER A 663 2.45 -29.98 26.36
CA SER A 663 2.16 -29.21 27.59
C SER A 663 0.66 -29.20 27.90
N ARG A 664 0.28 -28.84 29.13
CA ARG A 664 -1.14 -28.77 29.52
C ARG A 664 -1.89 -27.76 28.63
N GLU A 665 -1.29 -26.61 28.37
CA GLU A 665 -1.86 -25.56 27.53
C GLU A 665 -1.97 -25.99 26.06
N GLU A 666 -0.98 -26.71 25.53
CA GLU A 666 -1.03 -27.23 24.17
C GLU A 666 -2.08 -28.33 24.00
N LYS A 667 -2.28 -29.19 25.02
CA LYS A 667 -3.38 -30.18 25.02
C LYS A 667 -4.75 -29.50 24.97
N LEU A 668 -4.96 -28.46 25.78
CA LEU A 668 -6.19 -27.66 25.75
C LEU A 668 -6.40 -26.98 24.39
N LEU A 669 -5.34 -26.47 23.77
CA LEU A 669 -5.40 -25.88 22.44
C LEU A 669 -5.81 -26.89 21.38
N VAL A 670 -5.25 -28.11 21.40
CA VAL A 670 -5.64 -29.20 20.49
C VAL A 670 -7.09 -29.61 20.69
N GLU A 671 -7.55 -29.74 21.94
CA GLU A 671 -8.94 -30.06 22.27
C GLU A 671 -9.91 -28.99 21.74
N GLU A 672 -9.63 -27.70 21.96
CA GLU A 672 -10.45 -26.61 21.45
C GLU A 672 -10.37 -26.50 19.92
N ALA A 673 -9.21 -26.74 19.31
CA ALA A 673 -9.05 -26.78 17.85
C ALA A 673 -9.93 -27.87 17.21
N ALA A 674 -9.92 -29.08 17.76
CA ALA A 674 -10.78 -30.17 17.32
C ALA A 674 -12.27 -29.83 17.54
N ARG A 675 -12.59 -29.17 18.66
CA ARG A 675 -13.96 -28.70 18.96
C ARG A 675 -14.44 -27.66 17.94
N LEU A 676 -13.64 -26.64 17.60
CA LEU A 676 -13.97 -25.64 16.57
C LEU A 676 -14.28 -26.29 15.21
N VAL A 677 -13.46 -27.28 14.81
CA VAL A 677 -13.70 -28.04 13.58
C VAL A 677 -15.00 -28.85 13.67
N SER A 678 -15.28 -29.48 14.82
CA SER A 678 -16.52 -30.23 15.05
C SER A 678 -17.78 -29.35 15.09
N ASP A 679 -17.65 -28.12 15.61
CA ASP A 679 -18.72 -27.11 15.72
C ASP A 679 -19.09 -26.51 14.36
N GLY A 680 -18.32 -26.81 13.31
CA GLY A 680 -18.57 -26.30 11.96
C GLY A 680 -17.99 -24.93 11.70
N GLU A 681 -17.09 -24.42 12.55
CA GLU A 681 -16.50 -23.09 12.38
C GLU A 681 -15.45 -23.08 11.25
N PRO A 682 -15.26 -21.95 10.53
CA PRO A 682 -14.24 -21.84 9.50
C PRO A 682 -12.85 -21.64 10.13
N VAL A 683 -11.90 -22.49 9.75
CA VAL A 683 -10.60 -22.61 10.42
C VAL A 683 -9.44 -22.53 9.42
N LEU A 684 -8.45 -21.68 9.72
CA LEU A 684 -7.10 -21.77 9.15
C LEU A 684 -6.19 -22.43 10.18
N MET A 685 -5.63 -23.59 9.84
CA MET A 685 -4.63 -24.26 10.67
C MET A 685 -3.26 -24.16 10.02
N THR A 686 -2.28 -23.71 10.79
CA THR A 686 -0.87 -23.80 10.40
C THR A 686 -0.25 -25.02 11.08
N ALA A 687 0.51 -25.83 10.35
CA ALA A 687 1.14 -27.03 10.89
C ALA A 687 2.64 -26.84 11.04
N GLY A 688 3.18 -27.28 12.18
CA GLY A 688 4.61 -27.33 12.47
C GLY A 688 5.16 -28.75 12.47
N ARG A 689 6.50 -28.86 12.43
CA ARG A 689 7.22 -30.13 12.53
C ARG A 689 6.98 -30.83 13.87
N SER A 690 6.98 -32.16 13.86
CA SER A 690 6.67 -32.97 15.04
C SER A 690 7.68 -34.07 15.30
N MET A 691 8.27 -34.05 16.49
CA MET A 691 9.14 -35.13 16.97
C MET A 691 8.36 -36.43 17.22
N LEU A 692 7.08 -36.35 17.59
CA LEU A 692 6.24 -37.54 17.77
C LEU A 692 6.07 -38.28 16.44
N ALA A 693 5.82 -37.52 15.36
CA ALA A 693 5.69 -38.08 14.02
C ALA A 693 6.98 -38.74 13.52
N VAL A 694 8.15 -38.15 13.81
CA VAL A 694 9.47 -38.74 13.49
C VAL A 694 9.66 -40.09 14.22
N LEU A 695 9.16 -40.20 15.45
CA LEU A 695 9.21 -41.43 16.25
C LEU A 695 8.10 -42.44 15.88
N GLY A 696 7.30 -42.17 14.84
CA GLY A 696 6.20 -43.02 14.42
C GLY A 696 4.99 -42.99 15.36
N GLN A 697 4.93 -42.04 16.29
CA GLN A 697 3.76 -41.82 17.15
C GLN A 697 2.77 -40.87 16.46
N THR A 698 1.49 -41.06 16.75
CA THR A 698 0.43 -40.18 16.25
C THR A 698 0.51 -38.82 16.92
N ASP A 699 0.68 -37.76 16.12
CA ASP A 699 0.56 -36.39 16.61
C ASP A 699 -0.91 -35.92 16.52
N PRO A 700 -1.53 -35.52 17.64
CA PRO A 700 -2.89 -34.97 17.63
C PRO A 700 -3.11 -33.82 16.64
N TRP A 701 -2.08 -33.01 16.38
CA TRP A 701 -2.14 -31.92 15.40
C TRP A 701 -2.41 -32.40 13.96
N GLN A 702 -2.02 -33.63 13.60
CA GLN A 702 -2.22 -34.16 12.26
C GLN A 702 -3.68 -34.56 12.00
N GLN A 703 -4.44 -34.86 13.05
CA GLN A 703 -5.79 -35.42 12.93
C GLN A 703 -6.91 -34.36 12.89
N ILE A 704 -6.62 -33.11 13.27
CA ILE A 704 -7.64 -32.05 13.41
C ILE A 704 -8.43 -31.83 12.12
N LEU A 705 -7.76 -31.86 10.97
CA LEU A 705 -8.37 -31.66 9.65
C LEU A 705 -8.58 -32.96 8.85
N ALA A 706 -8.40 -34.14 9.47
CA ALA A 706 -8.73 -35.42 8.87
C ALA A 706 -10.19 -35.50 8.35
N PRO A 707 -11.20 -34.85 8.96
CA PRO A 707 -12.56 -34.82 8.40
C PRO A 707 -12.69 -34.13 7.04
N PHE A 708 -11.70 -33.33 6.61
CA PHE A 708 -11.59 -32.76 5.27
C PHE A 708 -10.72 -33.60 4.34
N GLY A 709 -10.12 -34.68 4.83
CA GLY A 709 -9.14 -35.50 4.11
C GLY A 709 -7.75 -34.85 4.04
N LEU A 710 -7.42 -33.93 4.97
CA LEU A 710 -6.17 -33.18 4.97
C LEU A 710 -5.31 -33.55 6.19
N GLU A 711 -4.08 -34.02 5.94
CA GLU A 711 -3.13 -34.37 6.99
C GLU A 711 -1.72 -33.84 6.67
N PRO A 712 -1.08 -33.05 7.55
CA PRO A 712 0.30 -32.61 7.35
C PRO A 712 1.30 -33.74 7.65
N GLU A 713 2.26 -34.00 6.76
CA GLU A 713 3.36 -34.98 6.95
C GLU A 713 4.44 -34.38 7.87
N ALA A 714 4.12 -34.19 9.15
CA ALA A 714 4.99 -33.46 10.09
C ALA A 714 6.29 -34.18 10.48
N SER A 715 6.50 -35.42 10.01
CA SER A 715 7.73 -36.19 10.19
C SER A 715 8.85 -35.77 9.24
N LYS A 716 8.53 -35.12 8.12
CA LYS A 716 9.53 -34.75 7.10
C LYS A 716 9.46 -33.28 6.76
N VAL A 717 10.63 -32.68 6.54
CA VAL A 717 10.78 -31.27 6.17
C VAL A 717 11.50 -31.19 4.83
N LEU A 718 11.08 -30.26 3.98
CA LEU A 718 11.75 -30.00 2.72
C LEU A 718 13.04 -29.20 2.94
N LEU A 719 14.14 -29.74 2.43
CA LEU A 719 15.43 -29.07 2.36
C LEU A 719 15.86 -28.89 0.91
N GLU A 720 16.62 -27.83 0.65
CA GLU A 720 17.16 -27.52 -0.67
C GLU A 720 18.65 -27.24 -0.60
N LEU A 721 19.45 -27.85 -1.49
CA LEU A 721 20.89 -27.61 -1.59
C LEU A 721 21.15 -26.47 -2.57
N VAL A 722 21.83 -25.42 -2.12
CA VAL A 722 22.19 -24.24 -2.93
C VAL A 722 23.67 -23.91 -2.76
N ALA A 723 24.31 -23.36 -3.79
CA ALA A 723 25.67 -22.86 -3.70
C ALA A 723 25.69 -21.44 -3.11
N LYS A 724 26.60 -21.18 -2.16
CA LYS A 724 26.95 -19.83 -1.69
C LYS A 724 27.72 -19.05 -2.75
N ASP A 725 27.91 -17.76 -2.51
CA ASP A 725 28.69 -16.86 -3.38
C ASP A 725 30.15 -17.33 -3.60
N ASP A 726 30.70 -18.06 -2.64
CA ASP A 726 32.04 -18.66 -2.71
C ASP A 726 32.05 -20.06 -3.38
N GLY A 727 30.90 -20.55 -3.83
CA GLY A 727 30.71 -21.86 -4.45
C GLY A 727 30.54 -23.01 -3.46
N THR A 728 30.56 -22.76 -2.15
CA THR A 728 30.36 -23.82 -1.15
C THR A 728 28.88 -24.24 -1.07
N PRO A 729 28.57 -25.54 -0.99
CA PRO A 729 27.18 -26.00 -0.86
C PRO A 729 26.64 -25.71 0.55
N GLU A 730 25.42 -25.18 0.60
CA GLU A 730 24.64 -24.88 1.79
C GLU A 730 23.24 -25.44 1.67
N VAL A 731 22.74 -26.01 2.76
CA VAL A 731 21.35 -26.45 2.85
C VAL A 731 20.48 -25.28 3.31
N ARG A 732 19.44 -24.99 2.54
CA ARG A 732 18.42 -24.00 2.86
C ARG A 732 17.16 -24.73 3.37
N PRO A 733 16.72 -24.44 4.61
CA PRO A 733 15.51 -25.01 5.17
C PRO A 733 14.26 -24.18 4.83
N TRP A 734 14.31 -23.32 3.83
CA TRP A 734 13.20 -22.46 3.40
C TRP A 734 13.09 -22.48 1.87
N GLN A 735 11.87 -22.23 1.38
CA GLN A 735 11.57 -22.23 -0.04
C GLN A 735 10.83 -20.96 -0.43
N LEU A 736 11.36 -20.29 -1.46
CA LEU A 736 10.71 -19.17 -2.11
C LEU A 736 9.84 -19.69 -3.25
N ILE A 737 8.54 -19.37 -3.21
CA ILE A 737 7.54 -19.79 -4.19
C ILE A 737 7.06 -18.57 -4.97
N GLU A 738 7.32 -18.55 -6.26
CA GLU A 738 6.91 -17.46 -7.16
C GLU A 738 5.73 -17.85 -8.06
N ARG A 739 5.48 -19.14 -8.18
CA ARG A 739 4.45 -19.71 -9.07
C ARG A 739 3.48 -20.52 -8.24
N VAL A 740 2.20 -20.23 -8.42
CA VAL A 740 1.08 -20.94 -7.80
C VAL A 740 0.24 -21.63 -8.88
N PRO A 741 -0.43 -22.76 -8.57
CA PRO A 741 -1.39 -23.40 -9.47
C PRO A 741 -2.46 -22.42 -9.98
N THR A 742 -2.87 -22.57 -11.24
CA THR A 742 -3.85 -21.67 -11.87
C THR A 742 -5.28 -21.89 -11.40
N ASP A 743 -5.57 -23.10 -10.93
CA ASP A 743 -6.93 -23.60 -10.71
C ASP A 743 -7.42 -23.36 -9.27
N SER A 744 -6.57 -22.76 -8.43
CA SER A 744 -6.91 -22.37 -7.07
C SER A 744 -7.88 -21.18 -7.04
N PRO A 745 -8.86 -21.17 -6.12
CA PRO A 745 -9.68 -20.00 -5.83
C PRO A 745 -8.88 -18.74 -5.47
N LEU A 746 -7.64 -18.91 -4.99
CA LEU A 746 -6.77 -17.80 -4.58
C LEU A 746 -5.70 -17.46 -5.64
N ALA A 747 -5.70 -18.15 -6.79
CA ALA A 747 -4.63 -18.03 -7.79
C ALA A 747 -4.48 -16.60 -8.33
N SER A 748 -5.59 -15.90 -8.59
CA SER A 748 -5.58 -14.52 -9.08
C SER A 748 -4.84 -13.56 -8.13
N ARG A 749 -4.84 -13.87 -6.83
CA ARG A 749 -4.23 -13.08 -5.78
C ARG A 749 -2.79 -13.46 -5.48
N LEU A 750 -2.35 -14.66 -5.79
CA LEU A 750 -0.99 -15.10 -5.44
C LEU A 750 -0.01 -15.05 -6.62
N ARG A 751 -0.52 -14.94 -7.85
CA ARG A 751 0.33 -14.90 -9.06
C ARG A 751 1.28 -13.69 -9.06
N GLY A 752 2.56 -13.96 -9.33
CA GLY A 752 3.59 -12.94 -9.44
C GLY A 752 4.03 -12.36 -8.10
N ARG A 753 3.68 -13.00 -6.99
CA ARG A 753 4.03 -12.56 -5.63
C ARG A 753 4.80 -13.69 -4.94
N SER A 754 6.00 -13.37 -4.48
CA SER A 754 6.85 -14.35 -3.81
C SER A 754 6.30 -14.69 -2.43
N ILE A 755 6.15 -15.98 -2.16
CA ILE A 755 5.72 -16.55 -0.88
C ILE A 755 6.89 -17.35 -0.31
N LEU A 756 7.32 -17.03 0.90
CA LEU A 756 8.37 -17.78 1.59
C LEU A 756 7.74 -18.75 2.59
N PHE A 757 8.05 -20.03 2.46
CA PHE A 757 7.76 -21.04 3.47
C PHE A 757 9.04 -21.45 4.17
N ASN A 758 9.06 -21.36 5.49
CA ASN A 758 10.11 -21.94 6.30
C ASN A 758 9.74 -23.40 6.63
N GLN A 759 10.69 -24.30 6.46
CA GLN A 759 10.57 -25.72 6.78
C GLN A 759 9.26 -26.32 6.24
N ALA A 760 9.02 -26.15 4.92
CA ALA A 760 7.78 -26.61 4.31
C ALA A 760 7.65 -28.14 4.43
N MET A 761 6.43 -28.59 4.67
CA MET A 761 6.09 -30.02 4.79
C MET A 761 5.00 -30.37 3.77
N ARG A 762 4.90 -31.65 3.41
CA ARG A 762 3.88 -32.13 2.48
C ARG A 762 2.52 -32.20 3.17
N VAL A 763 1.46 -31.74 2.49
CA VAL A 763 0.08 -32.06 2.85
C VAL A 763 -0.34 -33.34 2.15
N ARG A 764 -0.72 -34.37 2.92
CA ARG A 764 -1.34 -35.58 2.38
C ARG A 764 -2.83 -35.33 2.21
N ILE A 765 -3.33 -35.61 1.01
CA ILE A 765 -4.75 -35.54 0.67
C ILE A 765 -5.25 -36.99 0.59
N ALA A 766 -6.32 -37.29 1.31
CA ALA A 766 -6.92 -38.63 1.34
C ALA A 766 -7.52 -39.00 -0.03
N ASP A 767 -7.30 -40.25 -0.45
CA ASP A 767 -7.88 -40.82 -1.66
C ASP A 767 -8.46 -42.23 -1.35
N PRO A 768 -9.78 -42.44 -1.41
CA PRO A 768 -10.82 -41.46 -1.76
C PRO A 768 -11.04 -40.41 -0.65
N LEU A 769 -11.47 -39.21 -1.05
CA LEU A 769 -11.82 -38.15 -0.11
C LEU A 769 -13.02 -38.54 0.78
N PRO A 770 -13.10 -38.02 2.02
CA PRO A 770 -14.28 -38.19 2.87
C PRO A 770 -15.57 -37.75 2.17
N SER A 771 -16.69 -38.41 2.48
CA SER A 771 -17.97 -38.16 1.81
C SER A 771 -18.41 -36.70 1.93
N GLY A 772 -18.57 -36.04 0.77
CA GLY A 772 -19.00 -34.64 0.71
C GLY A 772 -17.90 -33.61 0.96
N ALA A 773 -16.63 -34.02 0.99
CA ALA A 773 -15.47 -33.13 1.04
C ALA A 773 -14.90 -32.84 -0.37
N THR A 774 -14.46 -31.61 -0.60
CA THR A 774 -13.75 -31.15 -1.80
C THR A 774 -12.47 -30.44 -1.39
N VAL A 775 -11.39 -30.65 -2.15
CA VAL A 775 -10.07 -30.11 -1.84
C VAL A 775 -9.52 -29.38 -3.05
N SER A 776 -8.90 -28.20 -2.84
CA SER A 776 -8.15 -27.47 -3.88
C SER A 776 -6.78 -27.07 -3.37
N THR A 777 -5.74 -27.31 -4.17
CA THR A 777 -4.37 -26.90 -3.82
C THR A 777 -4.14 -25.41 -4.13
N VAL A 778 -3.57 -24.68 -3.17
CA VAL A 778 -3.23 -23.25 -3.30
C VAL A 778 -1.78 -23.05 -3.68
N VAL A 779 -0.87 -23.79 -3.04
CA VAL A 779 0.57 -23.70 -3.30
C VAL A 779 1.17 -25.09 -3.37
N GLU A 780 1.97 -25.32 -4.40
CA GLU A 780 2.72 -26.55 -4.63
C GLU A 780 4.21 -26.24 -4.74
N ILE A 781 5.02 -27.19 -4.28
CA ILE A 781 6.46 -27.14 -4.47
C ILE A 781 6.82 -27.95 -5.70
N ALA A 782 7.45 -27.27 -6.67
CA ALA A 782 7.94 -27.90 -7.89
C ALA A 782 9.11 -28.86 -7.60
N PRO A 783 9.18 -29.98 -8.35
CA PRO A 783 10.29 -30.92 -8.23
C PRO A 783 11.62 -30.28 -8.63
N SER A 784 12.70 -30.68 -7.97
CA SER A 784 14.06 -30.25 -8.28
C SER A 784 15.05 -31.33 -7.81
N PRO A 785 16.12 -31.61 -8.59
CA PRO A 785 17.17 -32.52 -8.14
C PRO A 785 17.94 -31.98 -6.92
N SER A 786 17.87 -30.68 -6.64
CA SER A 786 18.48 -30.06 -5.45
C SER A 786 17.62 -30.17 -4.18
N ARG A 787 16.39 -30.69 -4.28
CA ARG A 787 15.42 -30.72 -3.18
C ARG A 787 15.16 -32.14 -2.69
N TRP A 788 14.96 -32.32 -1.40
CA TRP A 788 14.53 -33.60 -0.82
C TRP A 788 13.71 -33.40 0.45
N LEU A 789 12.83 -34.36 0.76
CA LEU A 789 12.16 -34.44 2.04
C LEU A 789 13.07 -35.16 3.04
N ALA A 790 13.57 -34.43 4.03
CA ALA A 790 14.47 -34.94 5.06
C ALA A 790 13.71 -35.66 6.17
N ASP A 791 14.07 -36.92 6.42
CA ASP A 791 13.55 -37.70 7.55
C ASP A 791 14.18 -37.28 8.89
N ASP A 792 15.45 -36.85 8.85
CA ASP A 792 16.12 -36.24 9.99
C ASP A 792 16.41 -34.77 9.67
N TRP A 793 15.49 -33.93 10.11
CA TRP A 793 15.57 -32.47 9.95
C TRP A 793 16.25 -31.78 11.14
N ARG A 794 16.74 -32.53 12.14
CA ARG A 794 17.39 -31.94 13.32
C ARG A 794 18.69 -31.26 12.89
N GLY A 795 18.86 -29.99 13.27
CA GLY A 795 19.97 -29.17 12.82
C GLY A 795 19.79 -28.57 11.41
N ASP A 796 18.59 -28.66 10.82
CA ASP A 796 18.21 -28.00 9.57
C ASP A 796 19.14 -28.30 8.37
N GLY A 797 19.76 -29.49 8.38
CA GLY A 797 20.65 -29.95 7.32
C GLY A 797 22.11 -29.49 7.46
N ASP A 798 22.50 -28.99 8.63
CA ASP A 798 23.89 -28.64 8.90
C ASP A 798 24.84 -29.84 8.68
N GLY A 799 25.97 -29.59 8.02
CA GLY A 799 26.94 -30.61 7.62
C GLY A 799 26.62 -31.40 6.35
N ILE A 800 25.40 -31.30 5.79
CA ILE A 800 25.06 -31.96 4.51
C ILE A 800 25.66 -31.17 3.34
N ARG A 801 26.35 -31.88 2.44
CA ARG A 801 27.04 -31.27 1.28
C ARG A 801 26.49 -31.72 -0.06
N GLU A 802 25.72 -32.81 -0.09
CA GLU A 802 25.11 -33.39 -1.28
C GLU A 802 23.71 -33.91 -0.95
N VAL A 803 22.83 -33.93 -1.95
CA VAL A 803 21.47 -34.48 -1.79
C VAL A 803 21.58 -35.99 -1.56
N PRO A 804 20.89 -36.57 -0.55
CA PRO A 804 20.96 -38.00 -0.30
C PRO A 804 20.50 -38.83 -1.51
N ALA A 805 21.30 -39.84 -1.87
CA ALA A 805 21.05 -40.67 -3.05
C ALA A 805 19.63 -41.27 -3.04
N GLY A 806 18.89 -41.06 -4.14
CA GLY A 806 17.53 -41.57 -4.32
C GLY A 806 16.43 -40.82 -3.55
N LYS A 807 16.74 -39.73 -2.84
CA LYS A 807 15.74 -38.89 -2.13
C LYS A 807 15.35 -37.62 -2.88
N GLU A 808 15.89 -37.43 -4.08
CA GLU A 808 15.59 -36.28 -4.94
C GLU A 808 14.08 -36.12 -5.16
N LEU A 809 13.61 -34.88 -5.09
CA LEU A 809 12.21 -34.57 -5.26
C LEU A 809 11.82 -34.61 -6.75
N THR A 810 11.22 -35.72 -7.17
CA THR A 810 10.82 -35.97 -8.57
C THR A 810 9.38 -35.56 -8.90
N THR A 811 8.52 -35.41 -7.89
CA THR A 811 7.11 -35.05 -8.05
C THR A 811 6.77 -33.81 -7.26
N ALA A 812 5.88 -32.97 -7.81
CA ALA A 812 5.36 -31.83 -7.08
C ALA A 812 4.49 -32.29 -5.89
N PHE A 813 4.39 -31.47 -4.86
CA PHE A 813 3.49 -31.74 -3.75
C PHE A 813 2.87 -30.48 -3.14
N PRO A 814 1.66 -30.60 -2.58
CA PRO A 814 0.95 -29.47 -1.99
C PRO A 814 1.50 -29.10 -0.60
N VAL A 815 1.58 -27.80 -0.32
CA VAL A 815 1.98 -27.23 0.98
C VAL A 815 0.87 -26.39 1.60
N ALA A 816 0.10 -25.69 0.77
CA ALA A 816 -1.07 -24.93 1.20
C ALA A 816 -2.31 -25.45 0.46
N VAL A 817 -3.35 -25.83 1.19
CA VAL A 817 -4.53 -26.53 0.67
C VAL A 817 -5.80 -25.99 1.30
N LEU A 818 -6.86 -25.86 0.50
CA LEU A 818 -8.22 -25.53 0.95
C LEU A 818 -9.09 -26.78 0.94
N GLY A 819 -9.88 -26.97 1.99
CA GLY A 819 -10.87 -28.03 2.12
C GLY A 819 -12.25 -27.45 2.39
N GLU A 820 -13.26 -28.00 1.74
CA GLU A 820 -14.66 -27.64 1.97
C GLU A 820 -15.46 -28.93 2.17
N ARG A 821 -16.38 -28.95 3.14
CA ARG A 821 -17.23 -30.12 3.42
C ARG A 821 -18.66 -29.71 3.76
N LYS A 822 -19.63 -30.57 3.43
CA LYS A 822 -21.03 -30.36 3.82
C LYS A 822 -21.28 -30.82 5.26
N VAL A 823 -21.87 -29.95 6.07
CA VAL A 823 -22.28 -30.21 7.47
C VAL A 823 -23.78 -29.91 7.61
N SER A 824 -24.44 -30.45 8.64
CA SER A 824 -25.88 -30.32 8.90
C SER A 824 -26.44 -28.87 9.02
N GLY A 825 -25.57 -27.85 8.97
CA GLY A 825 -25.93 -26.43 8.98
C GLY A 825 -25.40 -25.61 7.79
N GLY A 826 -24.78 -26.22 6.78
CA GLY A 826 -24.21 -25.52 5.61
C GLY A 826 -22.92 -26.13 5.09
N SER A 827 -22.12 -25.31 4.40
CA SER A 827 -20.76 -25.68 3.97
C SER A 827 -19.74 -25.17 4.99
N GLN A 828 -18.88 -26.05 5.49
CA GLN A 828 -17.76 -25.67 6.34
C GLN A 828 -16.49 -25.60 5.50
N ARG A 829 -15.68 -24.56 5.72
CA ARG A 829 -14.40 -24.34 5.03
C ARG A 829 -13.25 -24.44 6.00
N ALA A 830 -12.16 -25.04 5.55
CA ALA A 830 -10.90 -25.11 6.28
C ALA A 830 -9.72 -24.87 5.34
N ALA A 831 -8.64 -24.32 5.87
CA ALA A 831 -7.38 -24.16 5.18
C ALA A 831 -6.24 -24.77 6.00
N LEU A 832 -5.32 -25.47 5.34
CA LEU A 832 -4.13 -26.04 5.94
C LEU A 832 -2.89 -25.47 5.26
N VAL A 833 -1.99 -24.88 6.04
CA VAL A 833 -0.66 -24.47 5.57
C VAL A 833 0.39 -25.25 6.35
N ALA A 834 1.12 -26.11 5.63
CA ALA A 834 2.12 -27.01 6.22
C ALA A 834 3.50 -26.34 6.31
N SER A 835 3.55 -25.23 7.04
CA SER A 835 4.75 -24.49 7.40
C SER A 835 4.46 -23.75 8.71
N GLY A 836 5.37 -23.81 9.69
CA GLY A 836 5.09 -23.29 11.02
C GLY A 836 5.21 -21.76 11.14
N GLY A 837 6.10 -21.14 10.37
CA GLY A 837 6.47 -19.74 10.56
C GLY A 837 6.20 -18.81 9.38
N TRP A 838 5.46 -19.24 8.37
CA TRP A 838 5.14 -18.41 7.20
C TRP A 838 4.37 -17.11 7.54
N MET A 839 3.69 -17.05 8.69
CA MET A 839 2.99 -15.86 9.17
C MET A 839 3.82 -14.98 10.12
N LEU A 840 5.02 -15.41 10.53
CA LEU A 840 5.83 -14.66 11.47
C LEU A 840 6.26 -13.32 10.88
N SER A 841 6.38 -12.27 11.70
CA SER A 841 6.89 -10.98 11.27
C SER A 841 8.27 -11.09 10.61
N SER A 842 9.12 -11.99 11.11
CA SER A 842 10.44 -12.29 10.53
C SER A 842 10.38 -12.85 9.11
N VAL A 843 9.21 -13.22 8.59
CA VAL A 843 8.99 -13.69 7.21
C VAL A 843 8.11 -12.71 6.44
N ALA A 844 6.95 -12.36 7.00
CA ALA A 844 5.90 -11.59 6.34
C ALA A 844 6.11 -10.06 6.40
N ASP A 845 7.10 -9.58 7.15
CA ASP A 845 7.43 -8.14 7.31
C ASP A 845 8.88 -7.81 6.91
N LEU A 846 9.62 -8.79 6.40
CA LEU A 846 10.94 -8.54 5.80
C LEU A 846 10.79 -7.49 4.70
N SER A 847 11.52 -6.40 4.81
CA SER A 847 11.46 -5.27 3.89
C SER A 847 12.84 -4.76 3.53
N ASP A 848 13.06 -4.41 2.26
CA ASP A 848 14.31 -3.86 1.75
C ASP A 848 14.15 -2.43 1.24
N SER A 849 15.18 -1.60 1.45
CA SER A 849 15.22 -0.23 0.94
C SER A 849 15.36 -0.16 -0.57
N LEU A 850 14.48 0.64 -1.18
CA LEU A 850 14.46 0.97 -2.61
C LEU A 850 15.22 2.28 -2.90
N GLY A 851 15.71 2.97 -1.87
CA GLY A 851 16.28 4.32 -1.98
C GLY A 851 15.21 5.42 -2.10
N GLY A 852 15.59 6.67 -1.80
CA GLY A 852 14.66 7.82 -1.84
C GLY A 852 13.53 7.74 -0.80
N GLY A 853 13.78 7.12 0.35
CA GLY A 853 12.79 6.95 1.44
C GLY A 853 11.72 5.88 1.16
N ARG A 854 11.91 5.05 0.14
CA ARG A 854 11.01 3.96 -0.25
C ARG A 854 11.60 2.61 0.13
N THR A 855 10.74 1.66 0.39
CA THR A 855 11.06 0.33 0.93
C THR A 855 9.87 -0.58 0.64
N ALA A 856 10.18 -1.87 0.52
CA ALA A 856 9.33 -2.82 -0.18
C ALA A 856 9.42 -4.19 0.48
N LEU A 857 8.31 -4.95 0.53
CA LEU A 857 8.32 -6.27 1.15
C LEU A 857 9.14 -7.24 0.31
N VAL A 858 9.99 -8.02 0.98
CA VAL A 858 10.74 -9.12 0.36
C VAL A 858 9.77 -10.23 -0.06
N ASN A 859 8.79 -10.54 0.80
CA ASN A 859 7.83 -11.65 0.59
C ASN A 859 6.36 -11.18 0.67
N PRO A 860 5.87 -10.36 -0.28
CA PRO A 860 4.51 -9.82 -0.22
C PRO A 860 3.42 -10.90 -0.32
N GLY A 861 3.74 -12.06 -0.91
CA GLY A 861 2.80 -13.16 -1.09
C GLY A 861 2.33 -13.78 0.23
N ASN A 862 3.11 -13.72 1.31
CA ASN A 862 2.71 -14.27 2.62
C ASN A 862 1.49 -13.53 3.19
N ARG A 863 1.44 -12.21 3.09
CA ARG A 863 0.28 -11.43 3.55
C ARG A 863 -0.95 -11.66 2.69
N GLU A 864 -0.74 -11.65 1.38
CA GLU A 864 -1.82 -11.88 0.42
C GLU A 864 -2.42 -13.29 0.56
N LEU A 865 -1.57 -14.30 0.85
CA LEU A 865 -2.03 -15.65 1.17
C LEU A 865 -2.92 -15.66 2.40
N LEU A 866 -2.54 -14.96 3.48
CA LEU A 866 -3.38 -14.87 4.67
C LEU A 866 -4.70 -14.15 4.40
N LEU A 867 -4.65 -12.94 3.82
CA LEU A 867 -5.83 -12.11 3.54
C LEU A 867 -6.81 -12.86 2.63
N ALA A 868 -6.34 -13.45 1.53
CA ALA A 868 -7.18 -14.18 0.60
C ALA A 868 -7.77 -15.45 1.25
N THR A 869 -6.99 -16.16 2.08
CA THR A 869 -7.49 -17.33 2.80
C THR A 869 -8.57 -16.98 3.81
N VAL A 870 -8.39 -15.90 4.58
CA VAL A 870 -9.40 -15.43 5.55
C VAL A 870 -10.68 -14.99 4.85
N SER A 871 -10.59 -14.24 3.75
CA SER A 871 -11.76 -13.85 2.93
C SER A 871 -12.51 -15.06 2.40
N TRP A 872 -11.78 -16.07 1.90
CA TRP A 872 -12.37 -17.32 1.42
C TRP A 872 -13.03 -18.13 2.54
N LEU A 873 -12.38 -18.26 3.70
CA LEU A 873 -12.93 -18.92 4.88
C LEU A 873 -14.21 -18.25 5.38
N ALA A 874 -14.26 -16.92 5.33
CA ALA A 874 -15.44 -16.15 5.72
C ALA A 874 -16.62 -16.24 4.75
N GLY A 875 -16.46 -16.91 3.60
CA GLY A 875 -17.52 -16.96 2.57
C GLY A 875 -17.60 -15.71 1.69
N ARG A 876 -16.64 -14.79 1.82
CA ARG A 876 -16.71 -13.43 1.24
C ARG A 876 -15.75 -13.29 0.07
N THR A 877 -16.19 -13.77 -1.10
CA THR A 877 -15.40 -13.67 -2.33
C THR A 877 -15.19 -12.23 -2.79
N ASP A 878 -16.10 -11.32 -2.42
CA ASP A 878 -15.97 -9.87 -2.61
C ASP A 878 -14.78 -9.28 -1.84
N LEU A 879 -14.34 -9.93 -0.75
CA LEU A 879 -13.19 -9.53 0.04
C LEU A 879 -11.89 -10.24 -0.37
N LEU A 880 -11.90 -11.13 -1.36
CA LEU A 880 -10.65 -11.69 -1.90
C LEU A 880 -9.72 -10.59 -2.43
N ASP A 881 -10.33 -9.44 -2.77
CA ASP A 881 -9.64 -8.29 -3.28
C ASP A 881 -9.20 -7.25 -2.23
N ALA A 882 -9.21 -7.64 -0.95
CA ALA A 882 -8.92 -6.79 0.19
C ALA A 882 -7.46 -6.30 0.27
N GLY A 883 -6.49 -7.18 0.04
CA GLY A 883 -5.06 -6.85 0.12
C GLY A 883 -4.54 -6.12 -1.11
N LEU A 884 -3.69 -5.12 -0.90
CA LEU A 884 -3.04 -4.41 -2.00
C LEU A 884 -1.57 -4.86 -2.19
N SER A 885 -0.99 -5.64 -1.26
CA SER A 885 0.44 -5.67 -0.86
C SER A 885 1.45 -6.10 -1.94
N GLY A 886 0.99 -6.49 -3.13
CA GLY A 886 1.83 -7.04 -4.19
C GLY A 886 1.82 -6.22 -5.48
N ARG A 887 2.14 -4.92 -5.42
CA ARG A 887 2.30 -4.02 -6.58
C ARG A 887 3.75 -3.54 -6.75
N GLU A 888 4.73 -4.37 -6.46
CA GLU A 888 6.15 -4.00 -6.55
C GLU A 888 6.81 -4.56 -7.82
N VAL A 889 7.73 -3.77 -8.39
CA VAL A 889 8.51 -4.10 -9.58
C VAL A 889 9.47 -5.24 -9.23
N ALA A 890 9.56 -6.26 -10.07
CA ALA A 890 10.51 -7.36 -9.87
C ALA A 890 11.93 -6.82 -9.71
N ARG A 891 12.66 -7.34 -8.73
CA ARG A 891 14.04 -6.94 -8.45
C ARG A 891 15.01 -7.85 -9.19
N ILE A 892 16.22 -7.34 -9.36
CA ILE A 892 17.36 -8.12 -9.86
C ILE A 892 17.81 -9.02 -8.71
N GLU A 893 17.77 -10.34 -8.93
CA GLU A 893 18.19 -11.34 -7.96
C GLU A 893 19.39 -12.15 -8.46
N ASN A 894 20.22 -12.62 -7.52
CA ASN A 894 21.39 -13.46 -7.78
C ASN A 894 22.42 -12.82 -8.72
N LEU A 895 22.58 -11.48 -8.70
CA LEU A 895 23.58 -10.80 -9.51
C LEU A 895 24.93 -10.71 -8.78
N SER A 896 25.83 -11.66 -9.07
CA SER A 896 27.19 -11.61 -8.54
C SER A 896 27.99 -10.41 -9.08
N VAL A 897 28.95 -9.90 -8.29
CA VAL A 897 29.84 -8.80 -8.71
C VAL A 897 30.64 -9.14 -9.99
N SER A 898 31.00 -10.42 -10.18
CA SER A 898 31.65 -10.91 -11.38
C SER A 898 30.71 -10.91 -12.59
N ALA A 899 29.46 -11.35 -12.42
CA ALA A 899 28.44 -11.28 -13.46
C ALA A 899 28.15 -9.82 -13.85
N GLN A 900 27.98 -8.93 -12.87
CA GLN A 900 27.76 -7.50 -13.10
C GLN A 900 28.89 -6.88 -13.93
N ARG A 901 30.16 -7.15 -13.58
CA ARG A 901 31.33 -6.67 -14.35
C ARG A 901 31.40 -7.27 -15.74
N THR A 902 31.04 -8.54 -15.90
CA THR A 902 31.04 -9.22 -17.21
C THR A 902 30.01 -8.60 -18.14
N TRP A 903 28.80 -8.34 -17.64
CA TRP A 903 27.77 -7.61 -18.39
C TRP A 903 28.20 -6.17 -18.69
N ALA A 904 28.78 -5.47 -17.72
CA ALA A 904 29.23 -4.09 -17.90
C ALA A 904 30.32 -3.95 -18.98
N ILE A 905 31.34 -4.82 -18.95
CA ILE A 905 32.44 -4.79 -19.92
C ILE A 905 31.98 -5.33 -21.28
N GLY A 906 31.33 -6.49 -21.31
CA GLY A 906 30.91 -7.15 -22.54
C GLY A 906 29.77 -6.41 -23.23
N PHE A 907 28.61 -6.32 -22.57
CA PHE A 907 27.41 -5.72 -23.14
C PHE A 907 27.48 -4.20 -23.19
N GLY A 908 28.02 -3.54 -22.15
CA GLY A 908 28.29 -2.10 -22.19
C GLY A 908 29.29 -1.72 -23.29
N GLY A 909 30.35 -2.51 -23.47
CA GLY A 909 31.30 -2.36 -24.57
C GLY A 909 30.66 -2.56 -25.95
N LEU A 910 29.76 -3.54 -26.09
CA LEU A 910 28.99 -3.77 -27.32
C LEU A 910 28.09 -2.58 -27.67
N LEU A 911 27.39 -2.00 -26.69
CA LEU A 911 26.53 -0.83 -26.92
C LEU A 911 27.34 0.42 -27.27
N ALA A 912 28.55 0.56 -26.71
CA ALA A 912 29.44 1.69 -26.98
C ALA A 912 30.14 1.58 -28.35
N LEU A 913 30.79 0.45 -28.64
CA LEU A 913 31.66 0.28 -29.80
C LEU A 913 30.96 -0.41 -30.99
N GLY A 914 29.87 -1.13 -30.73
CA GLY A 914 29.11 -1.86 -31.75
C GLY A 914 28.62 -0.97 -32.90
N PRO A 915 28.00 0.20 -32.66
CA PRO A 915 27.58 1.09 -33.74
C PRO A 915 28.77 1.56 -34.60
N ILE A 916 29.89 1.95 -34.00
CA ILE A 916 31.10 2.35 -34.75
C ILE A 916 31.67 1.19 -35.57
N ALA A 917 31.76 0.00 -35.00
CA ALA A 917 32.27 -1.19 -35.69
C ALA A 917 31.37 -1.58 -36.88
N LEU A 918 30.05 -1.59 -36.69
CA LEU A 918 29.08 -1.87 -37.75
C LEU A 918 29.15 -0.82 -38.87
N GLY A 919 29.26 0.45 -38.50
CA GLY A 919 29.46 1.55 -39.44
C GLY A 919 30.74 1.42 -40.24
N GLY A 920 31.86 1.09 -39.60
CA GLY A 920 33.14 0.85 -40.26
C GLY A 920 33.08 -0.30 -41.27
N ILE A 921 32.43 -1.41 -40.91
CA ILE A 921 32.23 -2.57 -41.80
C ILE A 921 31.38 -2.19 -43.01
N LEU A 922 30.26 -1.48 -42.79
CA LEU A 922 29.34 -1.08 -43.87
C LEU A 922 29.98 -0.06 -44.83
N VAL A 923 30.72 0.91 -44.30
CA VAL A 923 31.46 1.90 -45.11
C VAL A 923 32.59 1.22 -45.90
N SER A 924 33.34 0.31 -45.26
CA SER A 924 34.39 -0.47 -45.92
C SER A 924 33.85 -1.38 -47.03
N ARG A 925 32.75 -2.12 -46.79
CA ARG A 925 32.09 -2.96 -47.79
C ARG A 925 31.57 -2.18 -48.98
N ARG A 926 31.07 -0.94 -48.77
CA ARG A 926 30.66 -0.07 -49.87
C ARG A 926 31.84 0.44 -50.69
N ARG A 927 32.92 0.86 -50.03
CA ARG A 927 34.17 1.26 -50.72
C ARG A 927 34.84 0.13 -51.52
N ARG A 928 34.53 -1.13 -51.22
CA ARG A 928 35.01 -2.31 -51.98
C ARG A 928 34.08 -2.72 -53.13
N ARG A 929 32.85 -2.19 -53.21
CA ARG A 929 31.84 -2.53 -54.23
C ARG A 929 31.62 -1.45 -55.28
N GLY A 930 32.04 -0.22 -55.02
CA GLY A 930 32.16 0.85 -56.01
C GLY A 930 33.63 1.06 -56.34
#